data_AF-A0A0D0NTE2-F1
#
_entry.id   AF-A0A0D0NTE2-F1
#
_cell.length_a   1.000
_cell.length_b   1.000
_cell.length_c   1.000
_cell.angle_alpha   90.00
_cell.angle_beta   90.00
_cell.angle_gamma   90.00
#
_symmetry.space_group_name_H-M   'P 1'
#
loop_
_entity.id
_entity.type
_entity.pdbx_description
1 polymer ?
#
loop_
_entity_poly.entity_id
_entity_poly.type
_entity_poly.pdbx_seq_one_letter_code
_entity_poly.pdbx_strand_id
1 'polypeptide(L)'
;MAPRLSVVVPIYNVERYLEECLDSIAAQTFDDLECVMVDDGSKDSSAAIAAAYAAKDSRFRLVQQVNKGLGAARNTGYRHISEGTEFLAFVDSDDTLPPSAYELMISTLDETGSDFCTGNVLRFRAVGHYQSGGHRKPFAATRLRTHITELPALVTDRTAWNKVYRRSFFDQAGVLYPEGILYEDAPVSVPHHYLARRVDVLAEPIYHWREREVGEMSITQMKTNPKGVIDRVKSMELVRDWLGGQSDPKFRKYLRAYDENNLVEEIPMFFGSVLEGDPEYNAAYLESAGRLLRAIGPEQVRKLRAPLRLKYHLTLQGRLDELIEQLIFEKDSNGAAPTRGLLRPYADYPFLRGGRKSVPADVLRLSNALVMRSRLYEARWDDGKLQLTGHAFPEHLGAENKHDMVKALILREAKGRRVVAVQTRTEFSPEATASSPHDLYSCDWAGFSATIDPQRLKHRGEWKDGSWRVLVAGAGKGGVYKGRVSVGWHDRAEFAPVHWVEDDVRVVPWQRDNHLLLRVERVRARAVSATADGGVVELRGLVRSGSDLAGAELRLQHVESERDVYAPLELGVPSGRDLPFTARIRVADLTAVRDAWNALDPAAEQRTRDRWDLELKLVDGSALPVVLDDRTAPVELHVPLAGDTRALYAKPSPSGYLQLCDQVLQPVVEEIARAKDGEGFVLSGSFPLPGAHHYELVIRHRKRREEHAFPVEIADGRFRAALPAVPTASFAGRVPLHKGTWTVLFRPVGAAFDSEWPAAVLAASTFDTLPLEVEARGKHVALERRLFDSLSLEARDPLSPAERSGYRQRQLRHSFPELQRRPLTDTVLYHTVREDWWAADGGLYTDSPRAVHEELVRRGLPLRHLWTSVDLQAELPQTAECVRHRSPEWFEALATAKYIVTSTHLPTYFRRRPGQVVLQTWQGTPLKRVGTDFEKVWFTDAGYLEHLKKEVPQWSLLVAGSRWAAPVLRRAFGFEGKVLESGYPRNDVLFAADREKTAERVREQLGLPEGKQVVLYAPTYREDRRLPDGGYQLNLQLDLAAARAALGEDQVLLVRGHEVVRARIPEAGNGYVWDVSTYPDMAELLLVADVLVTDYSAAVFDFMNTGRPVLFFTYDLEHYRDNLRGFSLDLQAKAPGPLLATSAEVVAALGDLPKVTAEYADKYAAFREAYCDLDDGGAAARVADALLAEGE
;
A
#
# COMPACT_ATOMS: atom_id res chain seq x y z
N MET A 1 -33.49 -12.62 -33.66
CA MET A 1 -34.14 -12.21 -32.40
C MET A 1 -33.40 -11.00 -31.89
N ALA A 2 -34.05 -10.08 -31.16
CA ALA A 2 -33.33 -8.96 -30.57
C ALA A 2 -32.35 -9.50 -29.51
N PRO A 3 -31.13 -8.94 -29.41
CA PRO A 3 -30.17 -9.35 -28.40
C PRO A 3 -30.72 -9.05 -27.00
N ARG A 4 -30.40 -9.88 -26.01
CA ARG A 4 -30.82 -9.61 -24.63
C ARG A 4 -30.13 -8.38 -24.04
N LEU A 5 -28.86 -8.15 -24.36
CA LEU A 5 -28.08 -6.99 -23.89
C LEU A 5 -27.73 -6.04 -25.04
N SER A 6 -27.89 -4.73 -24.84
CA SER A 6 -27.29 -3.71 -25.70
C SER A 6 -26.26 -2.90 -24.92
N VAL A 7 -25.02 -2.88 -25.41
CA VAL A 7 -23.91 -2.10 -24.86
C VAL A 7 -23.72 -0.83 -25.69
N VAL A 8 -23.69 0.34 -25.05
CA VAL A 8 -23.47 1.62 -25.72
C VAL A 8 -22.05 2.13 -25.45
N VAL A 9 -21.29 2.41 -26.51
CA VAL A 9 -19.90 2.89 -26.44
C VAL A 9 -19.78 4.26 -27.11
N PRO A 10 -19.72 5.37 -26.36
CA PRO A 10 -19.45 6.69 -26.93
C PRO A 10 -17.95 6.87 -27.24
N ILE A 11 -17.64 7.38 -28.44
CA ILE A 11 -16.29 7.47 -29.00
C ILE A 11 -15.98 8.91 -29.39
N TYR A 12 -14.87 9.46 -28.89
CA TYR A 12 -14.33 10.75 -29.33
C TYR A 12 -12.81 10.82 -29.09
N ASN A 13 -12.02 10.90 -30.16
CA ASN A 13 -10.56 11.07 -30.14
C ASN A 13 -9.83 10.09 -29.20
N VAL A 14 -10.01 8.78 -29.42
CA VAL A 14 -9.58 7.71 -28.53
C VAL A 14 -8.90 6.55 -29.29
N GLU A 15 -8.30 6.84 -30.46
CA GLU A 15 -7.75 5.80 -31.36
C GLU A 15 -6.76 4.85 -30.68
N ARG A 16 -6.03 5.33 -29.66
CA ARG A 16 -5.01 4.56 -28.94
C ARG A 16 -5.55 3.47 -28.02
N TYR A 17 -6.80 3.60 -27.58
CA TYR A 17 -7.39 2.72 -26.56
C TYR A 17 -8.63 1.98 -27.07
N LEU A 18 -9.21 2.43 -28.19
CA LEU A 18 -10.47 1.93 -28.71
C LEU A 18 -10.42 0.43 -29.06
N GLU A 19 -9.34 -0.04 -29.68
CA GLU A 19 -9.23 -1.46 -30.05
C GLU A 19 -9.30 -2.38 -28.81
N GLU A 20 -8.54 -2.07 -27.77
CA GLU A 20 -8.52 -2.85 -26.52
C GLU A 20 -9.91 -2.86 -25.83
N CYS A 21 -10.62 -1.72 -25.89
CA CYS A 21 -12.00 -1.61 -25.39
C CYS A 21 -12.94 -2.56 -26.14
N LEU A 22 -12.96 -2.48 -27.48
CA LEU A 22 -13.86 -3.27 -28.32
C LEU A 22 -13.52 -4.77 -28.28
N ASP A 23 -12.23 -5.13 -28.21
CA ASP A 23 -11.80 -6.51 -28.01
C ASP A 23 -12.34 -7.08 -26.68
N SER A 24 -12.33 -6.30 -25.60
CA SER A 24 -12.86 -6.76 -24.31
C SER A 24 -14.38 -6.98 -24.30
N ILE A 25 -15.13 -6.24 -25.11
CA ILE A 25 -16.56 -6.45 -25.35
C ILE A 25 -16.78 -7.68 -26.24
N ALA A 26 -15.96 -7.83 -27.29
CA ALA A 26 -16.06 -8.97 -28.20
C ALA A 26 -15.76 -10.31 -27.50
N ALA A 27 -14.87 -10.29 -26.50
CA ALA A 27 -14.46 -11.44 -25.69
C ALA A 27 -15.40 -11.80 -24.53
N GLN A 28 -16.54 -11.12 -24.37
CA GLN A 28 -17.50 -11.44 -23.32
C GLN A 28 -18.08 -12.86 -23.48
N THR A 29 -18.18 -13.60 -22.38
CA THR A 29 -18.76 -14.96 -22.37
C THR A 29 -20.27 -14.96 -22.60
N PHE A 30 -20.95 -13.84 -22.31
CA PHE A 30 -22.35 -13.62 -22.68
C PHE A 30 -22.44 -13.16 -24.13
N ASP A 31 -22.84 -14.06 -25.04
CA ASP A 31 -22.81 -13.85 -26.49
C ASP A 31 -24.07 -13.16 -27.06
N ASP A 32 -25.20 -13.23 -26.35
CA ASP A 32 -26.49 -12.62 -26.71
C ASP A 32 -26.53 -11.09 -26.48
N LEU A 33 -25.58 -10.38 -27.11
CA LEU A 33 -25.41 -8.94 -27.01
C LEU A 33 -25.27 -8.23 -28.37
N GLU A 34 -25.56 -6.93 -28.40
CA GLU A 34 -25.08 -5.99 -29.41
C GLU A 34 -24.23 -4.88 -28.78
N CYS A 35 -23.35 -4.28 -29.58
CA CYS A 35 -22.55 -3.12 -29.23
C CYS A 35 -22.83 -1.95 -30.18
N VAL A 36 -23.48 -0.90 -29.67
CA VAL A 36 -23.77 0.35 -30.38
C VAL A 36 -22.66 1.35 -30.11
N MET A 37 -21.73 1.48 -31.07
CA MET A 37 -20.63 2.43 -31.05
C MET A 37 -21.09 3.77 -31.59
N VAL A 38 -21.01 4.84 -30.79
CA VAL A 38 -21.43 6.19 -31.18
C VAL A 38 -20.21 7.09 -31.33
N ASP A 39 -19.77 7.31 -32.56
CA ASP A 39 -18.71 8.27 -32.89
C ASP A 39 -19.26 9.70 -32.85
N ASP A 40 -18.79 10.48 -31.86
CA ASP A 40 -19.19 11.86 -31.60
C ASP A 40 -18.31 12.87 -32.36
N GLY A 41 -18.04 12.57 -33.64
CA GLY A 41 -17.27 13.42 -34.54
C GLY A 41 -15.77 13.43 -34.27
N SER A 42 -15.16 12.24 -34.10
CA SER A 42 -13.72 12.09 -33.90
C SER A 42 -12.91 12.68 -35.06
N LYS A 43 -11.72 13.20 -34.75
CA LYS A 43 -10.77 13.79 -35.72
C LYS A 43 -9.54 12.92 -35.97
N ASP A 44 -9.41 11.83 -35.21
CA ASP A 44 -8.36 10.83 -35.31
C ASP A 44 -8.90 9.55 -36.00
N SER A 45 -8.17 8.44 -35.90
CA SER A 45 -8.54 7.18 -36.57
C SER A 45 -9.67 6.41 -35.87
N SER A 46 -10.27 6.93 -34.80
CA SER A 46 -11.29 6.23 -34.00
C SER A 46 -12.49 5.75 -34.83
N ALA A 47 -12.99 6.61 -35.73
CA ALA A 47 -14.11 6.26 -36.60
C ALA A 47 -13.77 5.12 -37.57
N ALA A 48 -12.53 5.08 -38.07
CA ALA A 48 -12.05 4.02 -38.96
C ALA A 48 -11.93 2.68 -38.22
N ILE A 49 -11.42 2.69 -36.99
CA ILE A 49 -11.35 1.52 -36.11
C ILE A 49 -12.76 0.97 -35.85
N ALA A 50 -13.70 1.81 -35.43
CA ALA A 50 -15.07 1.39 -35.15
C ALA A 50 -15.78 0.81 -36.40
N ALA A 51 -15.54 1.40 -37.58
CA ALA A 51 -16.07 0.88 -38.84
C ALA A 51 -15.49 -0.52 -39.18
N ALA A 52 -14.21 -0.75 -38.90
CA ALA A 52 -13.58 -2.05 -39.11
C ALA A 52 -14.18 -3.13 -38.18
N TYR A 53 -14.47 -2.80 -36.92
CA TYR A 53 -15.16 -3.72 -36.00
C TYR A 53 -16.58 -4.06 -36.44
N ALA A 54 -17.37 -3.06 -36.86
CA ALA A 54 -18.72 -3.29 -37.38
C ALA A 54 -18.74 -4.16 -38.66
N ALA A 55 -17.66 -4.12 -39.46
CA ALA A 55 -17.50 -4.99 -40.62
C ALA A 55 -17.05 -6.42 -40.26
N LYS A 56 -16.30 -6.58 -39.16
CA LYS A 56 -15.73 -7.86 -38.70
C LYS A 56 -16.69 -8.68 -37.84
N ASP A 57 -17.47 -8.04 -36.99
CA ASP A 57 -18.38 -8.70 -36.03
C ASP A 57 -19.78 -8.06 -36.11
N SER A 58 -20.77 -8.86 -36.52
CA SER A 58 -22.14 -8.39 -36.73
C SER A 58 -22.86 -7.92 -35.46
N ARG A 59 -22.31 -8.19 -34.27
CA ARG A 59 -22.81 -7.64 -33.01
C ARG A 59 -22.51 -6.15 -32.88
N PHE A 60 -21.53 -5.62 -33.61
CA PHE A 60 -21.08 -4.24 -33.52
C PHE A 60 -21.73 -3.36 -34.58
N ARG A 61 -22.24 -2.20 -34.17
CA ARG A 61 -22.89 -1.22 -35.05
C ARG A 61 -22.39 0.19 -34.77
N LEU A 62 -21.90 0.85 -35.82
CA LEU A 62 -21.44 2.23 -35.77
C LEU A 62 -22.59 3.21 -36.06
N VAL A 63 -22.73 4.22 -35.20
CA VAL A 63 -23.59 5.39 -35.37
C VAL A 63 -22.67 6.62 -35.34
N GLN A 64 -22.79 7.52 -36.31
CA GLN A 64 -21.98 8.73 -36.37
C GLN A 64 -22.84 9.97 -36.16
N GLN A 65 -22.31 10.91 -35.39
CA GLN A 65 -22.93 12.23 -35.20
C GLN A 65 -21.87 13.35 -35.19
N VAL A 66 -22.33 14.59 -35.35
CA VAL A 66 -21.49 15.76 -35.08
C VAL A 66 -21.28 15.87 -33.57
N ASN A 67 -20.07 16.25 -33.15
CA ASN A 67 -19.72 16.39 -31.73
C ASN A 67 -20.75 17.19 -30.94
N LYS A 68 -21.36 16.54 -29.94
CA LYS A 68 -22.33 17.12 -28.99
C LYS A 68 -21.97 16.82 -27.53
N GLY A 69 -20.86 16.13 -27.29
CA GLY A 69 -20.39 15.74 -25.98
C GLY A 69 -20.88 14.36 -25.53
N LEU A 70 -20.21 13.83 -24.50
CA LEU A 70 -20.34 12.46 -24.02
C LEU A 70 -21.79 12.06 -23.66
N GLY A 71 -22.52 12.94 -22.95
CA GLY A 71 -23.92 12.69 -22.59
C GLY A 71 -24.85 12.58 -23.80
N ALA A 72 -24.65 13.42 -24.81
CA ALA A 72 -25.42 13.35 -26.05
C ALA A 72 -25.14 12.04 -26.80
N ALA A 73 -23.87 11.60 -26.86
CA ALA A 73 -23.49 10.34 -27.48
C ALA A 73 -24.14 9.13 -26.78
N ARG A 74 -24.15 9.09 -25.44
CA ARG A 74 -24.85 8.04 -24.68
C ARG A 74 -26.35 8.02 -24.94
N ASN A 75 -26.99 9.19 -24.95
CA ASN A 75 -28.40 9.31 -25.30
C ASN A 75 -28.70 8.86 -26.73
N THR A 76 -27.82 9.18 -27.69
CA THR A 76 -27.93 8.69 -29.06
C THR A 76 -27.83 7.18 -29.11
N GLY A 77 -26.85 6.58 -28.44
CA GLY A 77 -26.68 5.13 -28.40
C GLY A 77 -27.90 4.42 -27.81
N TYR A 78 -28.40 4.91 -26.67
CA TYR A 78 -29.64 4.42 -26.06
C TYR A 78 -30.83 4.46 -27.03
N ARG A 79 -30.99 5.54 -27.82
CA ARG A 79 -32.07 5.63 -28.82
C ARG A 79 -31.88 4.69 -30.01
N HIS A 80 -30.67 4.21 -30.25
CA HIS A 80 -30.36 3.35 -31.39
C HIS A 80 -30.36 1.86 -31.03
N ILE A 81 -30.41 1.46 -29.76
CA ILE A 81 -30.48 0.04 -29.37
C ILE A 81 -31.68 -0.67 -30.02
N SER A 82 -31.56 -1.97 -30.23
CA SER A 82 -32.58 -2.79 -30.87
C SER A 82 -33.92 -2.74 -30.12
N GLU A 83 -35.01 -2.74 -30.88
CA GLU A 83 -36.35 -2.86 -30.29
C GLU A 83 -36.52 -4.28 -29.71
N GLY A 84 -36.93 -4.40 -28.45
CA GLY A 84 -37.07 -5.67 -27.75
C GLY A 84 -35.89 -6.12 -26.89
N THR A 85 -34.77 -5.37 -26.86
CA THR A 85 -33.67 -5.61 -25.90
C THR A 85 -34.15 -5.62 -24.45
N GLU A 86 -33.69 -6.57 -23.65
CA GLU A 86 -34.05 -6.70 -22.23
C GLU A 86 -33.18 -5.83 -21.31
N PHE A 87 -31.87 -5.74 -21.58
CA PHE A 87 -30.88 -5.08 -20.75
C PHE A 87 -30.06 -4.02 -21.48
N LEU A 88 -29.60 -3.01 -20.74
CA LEU A 88 -28.79 -1.90 -21.24
C LEU A 88 -27.54 -1.72 -20.38
N ALA A 89 -26.39 -1.51 -21.03
CA ALA A 89 -25.14 -1.13 -20.40
C ALA A 89 -24.42 -0.02 -21.17
N PHE A 90 -23.51 0.69 -20.50
CA PHE A 90 -22.65 1.70 -21.09
C PHE A 90 -21.18 1.35 -20.83
N VAL A 91 -20.28 1.65 -21.76
CA VAL A 91 -18.83 1.45 -21.60
C VAL A 91 -18.11 2.64 -22.18
N ASP A 92 -17.19 3.25 -21.43
CA ASP A 92 -16.36 4.33 -21.95
C ASP A 92 -15.27 3.77 -22.88
N SER A 93 -14.98 4.46 -23.98
CA SER A 93 -14.19 3.93 -25.12
C SER A 93 -12.69 3.75 -24.85
N ASP A 94 -12.19 4.16 -23.69
CA ASP A 94 -10.82 3.93 -23.23
C ASP A 94 -10.70 2.85 -22.15
N ASP A 95 -11.81 2.24 -21.73
CA ASP A 95 -11.86 1.26 -20.65
C ASP A 95 -11.99 -0.17 -21.17
N THR A 96 -11.84 -1.16 -20.28
CA THR A 96 -12.00 -2.59 -20.62
C THR A 96 -12.87 -3.34 -19.60
N LEU A 97 -13.32 -4.53 -19.98
CA LEU A 97 -14.18 -5.39 -19.15
C LEU A 97 -13.50 -6.75 -18.86
N PRO A 98 -13.74 -7.34 -17.66
CA PRO A 98 -13.48 -8.77 -17.43
C PRO A 98 -14.33 -9.66 -18.35
N PRO A 99 -13.83 -10.79 -18.87
CA PRO A 99 -14.55 -11.63 -19.84
C PRO A 99 -15.93 -12.14 -19.39
N SER A 100 -16.13 -12.40 -18.09
CA SER A 100 -17.39 -12.93 -17.53
C SER A 100 -18.29 -11.87 -16.89
N ALA A 101 -17.99 -10.58 -17.07
CA ALA A 101 -18.68 -9.49 -16.37
C ALA A 101 -20.18 -9.46 -16.66
N TYR A 102 -20.58 -9.47 -17.94
CA TYR A 102 -22.00 -9.41 -18.29
C TYR A 102 -22.78 -10.68 -17.99
N GLU A 103 -22.14 -11.85 -18.13
CA GLU A 103 -22.77 -13.13 -17.76
C GLU A 103 -23.16 -13.13 -16.27
N LEU A 104 -22.23 -12.75 -15.39
CA LEU A 104 -22.46 -12.67 -13.95
C LEU A 104 -23.55 -11.65 -13.59
N MET A 105 -23.51 -10.46 -14.19
CA MET A 105 -24.49 -9.41 -13.89
C MET A 105 -25.90 -9.78 -14.37
N ILE A 106 -26.03 -10.37 -15.56
CA ILE A 106 -27.32 -10.77 -16.12
C ILE A 106 -27.87 -11.99 -15.38
N SER A 107 -27.05 -13.00 -15.08
CA SER A 107 -27.51 -14.17 -14.30
C SER A 107 -28.00 -13.75 -12.92
N THR A 108 -27.32 -12.81 -12.29
CA THR A 108 -27.75 -12.22 -11.01
C THR A 108 -29.11 -11.51 -11.17
N LEU A 109 -29.29 -10.70 -12.21
CA LEU A 109 -30.56 -10.01 -12.46
C LEU A 109 -31.72 -10.96 -12.74
N ASP A 110 -31.46 -12.07 -13.43
CA ASP A 110 -32.44 -13.12 -13.71
C ASP A 110 -32.85 -13.85 -12.42
N GLU A 111 -31.90 -14.12 -11.52
CA GLU A 111 -32.18 -14.74 -10.22
C GLU A 111 -32.94 -13.79 -9.27
N THR A 112 -32.51 -12.53 -9.20
CA THR A 112 -32.98 -11.61 -8.16
C THR A 112 -34.26 -10.88 -8.56
N GLY A 113 -34.46 -10.64 -9.85
CA GLY A 113 -35.49 -9.75 -10.37
C GLY A 113 -35.28 -8.27 -10.04
N SER A 114 -34.05 -7.87 -9.66
CA SER A 114 -33.71 -6.48 -9.37
C SER A 114 -33.81 -5.59 -10.61
N ASP A 115 -33.92 -4.27 -10.41
CA ASP A 115 -34.12 -3.32 -11.50
C ASP A 115 -32.80 -3.05 -12.26
N PHE A 116 -31.66 -3.12 -11.56
CA PHE A 116 -30.33 -3.13 -12.16
C PHE A 116 -29.29 -3.74 -11.22
N CYS A 117 -28.17 -4.16 -11.82
CA CYS A 117 -27.00 -4.68 -11.14
C CYS A 117 -25.84 -3.68 -11.31
N THR A 118 -25.07 -3.47 -10.26
CA THR A 118 -23.84 -2.68 -10.26
C THR A 118 -22.72 -3.48 -9.62
N GLY A 119 -21.48 -3.35 -10.11
CA GLY A 119 -20.36 -4.09 -9.54
C GLY A 119 -19.09 -3.26 -9.35
N ASN A 120 -18.11 -3.93 -8.75
CA ASN A 120 -16.88 -3.29 -8.32
C ASN A 120 -16.00 -2.89 -9.52
N VAL A 121 -15.07 -1.97 -9.26
CA VAL A 121 -14.22 -1.34 -10.27
C VAL A 121 -12.77 -1.39 -9.84
N LEU A 122 -11.94 -1.92 -10.74
CA LEU A 122 -10.50 -1.75 -10.66
C LEU A 122 -10.07 -0.63 -11.61
N ARG A 123 -9.17 0.22 -11.14
CA ARG A 123 -8.39 1.08 -12.03
C ARG A 123 -7.21 0.31 -12.58
N PHE A 124 -6.71 0.70 -13.74
CA PHE A 124 -5.48 0.12 -14.26
C PHE A 124 -4.64 1.12 -15.03
N ARG A 125 -3.35 0.76 -15.10
CA ARG A 125 -2.25 1.45 -15.78
C ARG A 125 -1.32 0.38 -16.34
N ALA A 126 -0.19 0.78 -16.90
CA ALA A 126 0.84 -0.14 -17.35
C ALA A 126 1.36 -1.08 -16.24
N VAL A 127 1.19 -0.72 -14.96
CA VAL A 127 1.55 -1.58 -13.80
C VAL A 127 0.50 -2.62 -13.40
N GLY A 128 -0.65 -2.65 -14.08
CA GLY A 128 -1.77 -3.54 -13.77
C GLY A 128 -2.89 -2.87 -12.96
N HIS A 129 -3.73 -3.70 -12.35
CA HIS A 129 -4.99 -3.30 -11.74
C HIS A 129 -4.90 -3.00 -10.24
N TYR A 130 -5.72 -2.07 -9.76
CA TYR A 130 -5.87 -1.73 -8.34
C TYR A 130 -7.24 -1.15 -8.02
N GLN A 131 -7.68 -1.29 -6.76
CA GLN A 131 -9.03 -0.90 -6.35
C GLN A 131 -9.32 0.60 -6.57
N SER A 132 -10.43 0.92 -7.23
CA SER A 132 -10.92 2.30 -7.37
C SER A 132 -11.41 2.86 -6.03
N GLY A 133 -10.92 4.06 -5.67
CA GLY A 133 -11.19 4.68 -4.37
C GLY A 133 -12.68 4.94 -4.08
N GLY A 134 -13.42 5.47 -5.07
CA GLY A 134 -14.86 5.75 -4.95
C GLY A 134 -15.74 4.50 -4.86
N HIS A 135 -15.23 3.36 -5.34
CA HIS A 135 -15.95 2.08 -5.40
C HIS A 135 -15.60 1.18 -4.19
N ARG A 136 -14.50 1.46 -3.48
CA ARG A 136 -14.05 0.61 -2.36
C ARG A 136 -15.09 0.42 -1.25
N LYS A 137 -15.84 1.47 -0.88
CA LYS A 137 -16.85 1.41 0.19
C LYS A 137 -18.14 0.70 -0.25
N PRO A 138 -18.82 1.12 -1.33
CA PRO A 138 -20.08 0.48 -1.75
C PRO A 138 -19.90 -1.00 -2.13
N PHE A 139 -18.75 -1.37 -2.72
CA PHE A 139 -18.51 -2.72 -3.24
C PHE A 139 -17.63 -3.59 -2.33
N ALA A 140 -17.56 -3.27 -1.02
CA ALA A 140 -16.77 -4.05 -0.06
C ALA A 140 -17.30 -5.48 0.18
N ALA A 141 -18.54 -5.78 -0.20
CA ALA A 141 -19.15 -7.10 -0.11
C ALA A 141 -20.38 -7.19 -1.02
N THR A 142 -20.64 -8.39 -1.57
CA THR A 142 -21.80 -8.66 -2.40
C THR A 142 -23.09 -8.54 -1.59
N ARG A 143 -24.08 -7.82 -2.13
CA ARG A 143 -25.38 -7.58 -1.51
C ARG A 143 -26.46 -7.59 -2.57
N LEU A 144 -27.25 -8.66 -2.58
CA LEU A 144 -28.37 -8.83 -3.49
C LEU A 144 -29.64 -8.17 -2.93
N ARG A 145 -30.49 -7.68 -3.83
CA ARG A 145 -31.80 -7.09 -3.53
C ARG A 145 -31.75 -5.98 -2.47
N THR A 146 -30.70 -5.16 -2.47
CA THR A 146 -30.55 -4.04 -1.54
C THR A 146 -31.16 -2.75 -2.10
N HIS A 147 -30.96 -1.64 -1.40
CA HIS A 147 -31.41 -0.31 -1.80
C HIS A 147 -30.47 0.76 -1.22
N ILE A 148 -30.37 1.93 -1.86
CA ILE A 148 -29.50 3.03 -1.42
C ILE A 148 -29.79 3.51 0.03
N THR A 149 -30.98 3.26 0.55
CA THR A 149 -31.29 3.57 1.98
C THR A 149 -30.75 2.53 2.96
N GLU A 150 -30.53 1.31 2.52
CA GLU A 150 -29.92 0.22 3.29
C GLU A 150 -28.40 0.26 3.20
N LEU A 151 -27.88 0.65 2.01
CA LEU A 151 -26.48 0.92 1.75
C LEU A 151 -26.26 2.36 1.24
N PRO A 152 -26.22 3.37 2.14
CA PRO A 152 -26.05 4.78 1.76
C PRO A 152 -24.78 5.08 0.96
N ALA A 153 -23.76 4.21 1.05
CA ALA A 153 -22.52 4.33 0.28
C ALA A 153 -22.76 4.24 -1.24
N LEU A 154 -23.88 3.66 -1.72
CA LEU A 154 -24.19 3.61 -3.16
C LEU A 154 -24.32 4.98 -3.81
N VAL A 155 -24.54 6.05 -3.03
CA VAL A 155 -24.56 7.42 -3.57
C VAL A 155 -23.21 7.86 -4.16
N THR A 156 -22.10 7.18 -3.82
CA THR A 156 -20.77 7.44 -4.39
C THR A 156 -20.54 6.69 -5.70
N ASP A 157 -21.38 5.71 -6.03
CA ASP A 157 -21.38 4.99 -7.31
C ASP A 157 -22.12 5.81 -8.38
N ARG A 158 -21.42 6.82 -8.90
CA ARG A 158 -22.01 7.87 -9.77
C ARG A 158 -21.81 7.61 -11.24
N THR A 159 -21.02 6.60 -11.60
CA THR A 159 -20.60 6.26 -12.97
C THR A 159 -21.73 5.62 -13.75
N ALA A 160 -21.72 5.75 -15.09
CA ALA A 160 -22.69 5.07 -15.95
C ALA A 160 -22.34 3.61 -16.24
N TRP A 161 -21.04 3.28 -16.23
CA TRP A 161 -20.50 2.15 -17.00
C TRP A 161 -20.32 0.83 -16.23
N ASN A 162 -20.33 0.84 -14.90
CA ASN A 162 -20.25 -0.37 -14.08
C ASN A 162 -21.63 -0.98 -13.79
N LYS A 163 -22.60 -0.82 -14.71
CA LYS A 163 -24.01 -1.13 -14.47
C LYS A 163 -24.64 -1.84 -15.66
N VAL A 164 -25.53 -2.79 -15.34
CA VAL A 164 -26.47 -3.40 -16.29
C VAL A 164 -27.88 -3.12 -15.79
N TYR A 165 -28.65 -2.40 -16.59
CA TYR A 165 -30.03 -2.02 -16.28
C TYR A 165 -31.01 -2.93 -16.99
N ARG A 166 -32.14 -3.27 -16.35
CA ARG A 166 -33.32 -3.69 -17.10
C ARG A 166 -33.81 -2.50 -17.92
N ARG A 167 -33.94 -2.66 -19.24
CA ARG A 167 -34.39 -1.59 -20.14
C ARG A 167 -35.73 -1.02 -19.70
N SER A 168 -36.69 -1.89 -19.34
CA SER A 168 -38.01 -1.46 -18.87
C SER A 168 -37.94 -0.50 -17.67
N PHE A 169 -36.97 -0.70 -16.77
CA PHE A 169 -36.75 0.19 -15.64
C PHE A 169 -36.11 1.51 -16.09
N PHE A 170 -35.09 1.47 -16.95
CA PHE A 170 -34.45 2.66 -17.49
C PHE A 170 -35.44 3.57 -18.26
N ASP A 171 -36.28 2.96 -19.10
CA ASP A 171 -37.34 3.63 -19.86
C ASP A 171 -38.37 4.27 -18.92
N GLN A 172 -38.78 3.56 -17.87
CA GLN A 172 -39.72 4.06 -16.86
C GLN A 172 -39.13 5.20 -16.02
N ALA A 173 -37.84 5.15 -15.72
CA ALA A 173 -37.16 6.19 -14.97
C ALA A 173 -37.16 7.53 -15.72
N GLY A 174 -37.03 7.49 -17.06
CA GLY A 174 -37.17 8.65 -17.94
C GLY A 174 -36.10 9.72 -17.71
N VAL A 175 -34.94 9.35 -17.17
CA VAL A 175 -33.80 10.25 -16.89
C VAL A 175 -32.74 10.06 -17.96
N LEU A 176 -32.44 11.12 -18.72
CA LEU A 176 -31.43 11.12 -19.78
C LEU A 176 -30.16 11.86 -19.34
N TYR A 177 -29.03 11.54 -19.96
CA TYR A 177 -27.76 12.20 -19.68
C TYR A 177 -27.82 13.67 -20.10
N PRO A 178 -27.44 14.63 -19.24
CA PRO A 178 -27.41 16.03 -19.61
C PRO A 178 -26.36 16.30 -20.69
N GLU A 179 -26.70 17.17 -21.64
CA GLU A 179 -25.83 17.53 -22.76
C GLU A 179 -25.02 18.80 -22.44
N GLY A 180 -23.81 18.92 -23.00
CA GLY A 180 -22.97 20.13 -22.88
C GLY A 180 -22.23 20.34 -21.55
N ILE A 181 -22.24 19.36 -20.64
CA ILE A 181 -21.49 19.39 -19.38
C ILE A 181 -20.54 18.20 -19.24
N LEU A 182 -19.49 18.36 -18.45
CA LEU A 182 -18.69 17.23 -17.93
C LEU A 182 -19.39 16.59 -16.73
N TYR A 183 -19.02 15.35 -16.39
CA TYR A 183 -19.55 14.60 -15.24
C TYR A 183 -21.08 14.36 -15.32
N GLU A 184 -21.55 14.04 -16.52
CA GLU A 184 -22.95 13.82 -16.85
C GLU A 184 -23.52 12.49 -16.33
N ASP A 185 -22.68 11.62 -15.77
CA ASP A 185 -23.11 10.34 -15.20
C ASP A 185 -24.01 10.52 -13.96
N ALA A 186 -23.57 11.35 -13.01
CA ALA A 186 -24.22 11.44 -11.70
C ALA A 186 -25.70 11.88 -11.77
N PRO A 187 -26.10 12.83 -12.64
CA PRO A 187 -27.49 13.22 -12.89
C PRO A 187 -28.38 12.09 -13.41
N VAL A 188 -27.81 10.95 -13.82
CA VAL A 188 -28.55 9.76 -14.25
C VAL A 188 -28.40 8.66 -13.21
N SER A 189 -27.18 8.24 -12.89
CA SER A 189 -26.92 7.07 -12.03
C SER A 189 -27.46 7.26 -10.61
N VAL A 190 -27.34 8.45 -10.02
CA VAL A 190 -27.82 8.71 -8.65
C VAL A 190 -29.36 8.66 -8.59
N PRO A 191 -30.12 9.33 -9.49
CA PRO A 191 -31.57 9.12 -9.58
C PRO A 191 -31.98 7.65 -9.73
N HIS A 192 -31.30 6.86 -10.58
CA HIS A 192 -31.63 5.45 -10.75
C HIS A 192 -31.49 4.64 -9.45
N HIS A 193 -30.47 4.91 -8.62
CA HIS A 193 -30.38 4.28 -7.28
C HIS A 193 -31.55 4.61 -6.36
N TYR A 194 -32.14 5.81 -6.46
CA TYR A 194 -33.32 6.21 -5.65
C TYR A 194 -34.66 5.77 -6.24
N LEU A 195 -34.73 5.52 -7.55
CA LEU A 195 -35.93 5.05 -8.24
C LEU A 195 -36.08 3.52 -8.20
N ALA A 196 -34.96 2.80 -8.18
CA ALA A 196 -34.98 1.34 -8.13
C ALA A 196 -35.69 0.84 -6.87
N ARG A 197 -36.50 -0.20 -7.03
CA ARG A 197 -37.09 -0.97 -5.92
C ARG A 197 -36.03 -1.82 -5.26
N ARG A 198 -35.14 -2.42 -6.07
CA ARG A 198 -34.05 -3.31 -5.64
C ARG A 198 -32.85 -3.17 -6.57
N VAL A 199 -31.65 -3.17 -5.99
CA VAL A 199 -30.37 -3.12 -6.70
C VAL A 199 -29.51 -4.28 -6.21
N ASP A 200 -28.83 -4.95 -7.13
CA ASP A 200 -27.78 -5.92 -6.78
C ASP A 200 -26.40 -5.26 -6.84
N VAL A 201 -25.60 -5.51 -5.81
CA VAL A 201 -24.25 -4.94 -5.65
C VAL A 201 -23.26 -6.10 -5.60
N LEU A 202 -22.36 -6.19 -6.57
CA LEU A 202 -21.35 -7.25 -6.66
C LEU A 202 -19.99 -6.76 -6.16
N ALA A 203 -19.35 -7.51 -5.26
CA ALA A 203 -17.98 -7.21 -4.80
C ALA A 203 -16.91 -7.55 -5.85
N GLU A 204 -17.27 -8.44 -6.76
CA GLU A 204 -16.48 -8.86 -7.90
C GLU A 204 -16.20 -7.66 -8.83
N PRO A 205 -14.95 -7.47 -9.29
CA PRO A 205 -14.65 -6.52 -10.34
C PRO A 205 -15.41 -6.86 -11.62
N ILE A 206 -16.23 -5.94 -12.11
CA ILE A 206 -16.96 -6.08 -13.38
C ILE A 206 -16.51 -5.04 -14.42
N TYR A 207 -15.58 -4.16 -14.05
CA TYR A 207 -15.09 -3.10 -14.92
C TYR A 207 -13.64 -2.71 -14.61
N HIS A 208 -12.87 -2.42 -15.67
CA HIS A 208 -11.52 -1.88 -15.60
C HIS A 208 -11.48 -0.45 -16.12
N TRP A 209 -11.23 0.51 -15.21
CA TRP A 209 -11.17 1.94 -15.50
C TRP A 209 -9.74 2.40 -15.76
N ARG A 210 -9.42 2.83 -16.99
CA ARG A 210 -8.07 3.21 -17.38
C ARG A 210 -7.67 4.57 -16.83
N GLU A 211 -6.46 4.67 -16.33
CA GLU A 211 -5.79 5.97 -16.18
C GLU A 211 -4.84 6.18 -17.36
N ARG A 212 -5.11 7.21 -18.19
CA ARG A 212 -4.32 7.49 -19.38
C ARG A 212 -2.92 7.96 -18.99
N GLU A 213 -1.90 7.30 -19.53
CA GLU A 213 -0.48 7.60 -19.25
C GLU A 213 0.19 8.35 -20.41
N VAL A 214 -0.49 8.40 -21.57
CA VAL A 214 -0.01 9.05 -22.80
C VAL A 214 -1.19 9.71 -23.53
N GLY A 215 -0.91 10.75 -24.32
CA GLY A 215 -1.92 11.44 -25.13
C GLY A 215 -2.60 12.57 -24.35
N GLU A 216 -3.91 12.78 -24.54
CA GLU A 216 -4.67 13.77 -23.79
C GLU A 216 -5.16 13.21 -22.44
N MET A 217 -5.10 14.03 -21.38
CA MET A 217 -5.63 13.68 -20.06
C MET A 217 -7.13 13.37 -20.12
N SER A 218 -7.58 12.38 -19.37
CA SER A 218 -9.01 12.24 -19.11
C SER A 218 -9.53 13.44 -18.32
N ILE A 219 -10.84 13.68 -18.40
CA ILE A 219 -11.54 14.73 -17.63
C ILE A 219 -11.19 14.65 -16.14
N THR A 220 -11.08 13.43 -15.59
CA THR A 220 -10.81 13.20 -14.17
C THR A 220 -9.35 13.43 -13.76
N GLN A 221 -8.42 13.49 -14.72
CA GLN A 221 -7.01 13.80 -14.50
C GLN A 221 -6.71 15.31 -14.55
N MET A 222 -7.56 16.11 -15.22
CA MET A 222 -7.44 17.57 -15.31
C MET A 222 -7.95 18.30 -14.04
N LYS A 223 -7.35 18.01 -12.88
CA LYS A 223 -7.87 18.40 -11.55
C LYS A 223 -7.97 19.91 -11.28
N THR A 224 -7.16 20.74 -11.95
CA THR A 224 -7.11 22.19 -11.78
C THR A 224 -7.78 22.96 -12.93
N ASN A 225 -8.55 22.28 -13.79
CA ASN A 225 -9.31 22.93 -14.85
C ASN A 225 -10.55 23.66 -14.29
N PRO A 226 -10.71 24.99 -14.48
CA PRO A 226 -11.87 25.74 -14.01
C PRO A 226 -13.21 25.19 -14.50
N LYS A 227 -13.30 24.75 -15.76
CA LYS A 227 -14.52 24.12 -16.30
C LYS A 227 -14.88 22.83 -15.56
N GLY A 228 -13.87 22.07 -15.13
CA GLY A 228 -14.06 20.83 -14.39
C GLY A 228 -14.79 21.04 -13.06
N VAL A 229 -14.40 22.04 -12.26
CA VAL A 229 -15.09 22.35 -10.99
C VAL A 229 -16.49 22.93 -11.22
N ILE A 230 -16.66 23.80 -12.22
CA ILE A 230 -17.96 24.38 -12.59
C ILE A 230 -18.96 23.28 -12.95
N ASP A 231 -18.59 22.41 -13.89
CA ASP A 231 -19.48 21.37 -14.41
C ASP A 231 -19.75 20.27 -13.37
N ARG A 232 -18.74 19.92 -12.55
CA ARG A 232 -18.96 18.94 -11.47
C ARG A 232 -19.94 19.46 -10.42
N VAL A 233 -19.85 20.73 -10.04
CA VAL A 233 -20.84 21.33 -9.14
C VAL A 233 -22.20 21.42 -9.84
N LYS A 234 -22.24 21.77 -11.13
CA LYS A 234 -23.49 21.79 -11.91
C LYS A 234 -24.17 20.41 -11.94
N SER A 235 -23.40 19.34 -12.14
CA SER A 235 -23.85 17.95 -12.06
C SER A 235 -24.48 17.65 -10.69
N MET A 236 -23.86 18.11 -9.60
CA MET A 236 -24.43 17.97 -8.25
C MET A 236 -25.75 18.73 -8.09
N GLU A 237 -25.83 19.96 -8.64
CA GLU A 237 -27.05 20.78 -8.64
C GLU A 237 -28.18 20.11 -9.40
N LEU A 238 -27.92 19.49 -10.56
CA LEU A 238 -28.93 18.77 -11.34
C LEU A 238 -29.56 17.60 -10.57
N VAL A 239 -28.76 16.77 -9.88
CA VAL A 239 -29.29 15.70 -9.03
C VAL A 239 -30.13 16.27 -7.89
N ARG A 240 -29.66 17.35 -7.27
CA ARG A 240 -30.34 18.01 -6.17
C ARG A 240 -31.69 18.60 -6.60
N ASP A 241 -31.72 19.29 -7.73
CA ASP A 241 -32.93 19.86 -8.31
C ASP A 241 -33.93 18.74 -8.68
N TRP A 242 -33.43 17.64 -9.26
CA TRP A 242 -34.25 16.46 -9.55
C TRP A 242 -34.87 15.85 -8.29
N LEU A 243 -34.07 15.63 -7.22
CA LEU A 243 -34.56 15.13 -5.93
C LEU A 243 -35.57 16.09 -5.27
N GLY A 244 -35.33 17.40 -5.37
CA GLY A 244 -36.20 18.43 -4.83
C GLY A 244 -37.52 18.59 -5.58
N GLY A 245 -37.53 18.27 -6.88
CA GLY A 245 -38.73 18.31 -7.73
C GLY A 245 -39.69 17.14 -7.57
N GLN A 246 -39.30 16.07 -6.86
CA GLN A 246 -40.16 14.90 -6.66
C GLN A 246 -41.29 15.18 -5.66
N SER A 247 -42.50 14.72 -5.97
CA SER A 247 -43.70 14.95 -5.15
C SER A 247 -43.80 14.02 -3.92
N ASP A 248 -43.23 12.81 -3.99
CA ASP A 248 -43.27 11.83 -2.91
C ASP A 248 -42.43 12.34 -1.69
N PRO A 249 -43.02 12.42 -0.47
CA PRO A 249 -42.34 12.92 0.72
C PRO A 249 -41.00 12.26 1.06
N LYS A 250 -40.77 11.00 0.65
CA LYS A 250 -39.51 10.29 0.92
C LYS A 250 -38.30 10.97 0.27
N PHE A 251 -38.49 11.64 -0.87
CA PHE A 251 -37.41 12.32 -1.60
C PHE A 251 -36.83 13.51 -0.84
N ARG A 252 -37.58 14.13 0.08
CA ARG A 252 -37.00 15.15 0.99
C ARG A 252 -35.96 14.54 1.94
N LYS A 253 -36.12 13.27 2.31
CA LYS A 253 -35.11 12.54 3.11
C LYS A 253 -33.91 12.18 2.23
N TYR A 254 -34.14 11.76 1.00
CA TYR A 254 -33.08 11.44 0.03
C TYR A 254 -32.23 12.66 -0.31
N LEU A 255 -32.86 13.81 -0.57
CA LEU A 255 -32.15 15.08 -0.76
C LEU A 255 -31.25 15.42 0.42
N ARG A 256 -31.73 15.24 1.66
CA ARG A 256 -30.89 15.49 2.85
C ARG A 256 -29.70 14.55 2.95
N ALA A 257 -29.87 13.28 2.57
CA ALA A 257 -28.78 12.30 2.55
C ALA A 257 -27.77 12.60 1.43
N TYR A 258 -28.25 13.02 0.26
CA TYR A 258 -27.43 13.45 -0.87
C TYR A 258 -26.63 14.72 -0.54
N ASP A 259 -27.27 15.73 0.05
CA ASP A 259 -26.61 16.94 0.52
C ASP A 259 -25.55 16.62 1.59
N GLU A 260 -25.81 15.68 2.49
CA GLU A 260 -24.80 15.21 3.47
C GLU A 260 -23.61 14.57 2.76
N ASN A 261 -23.83 13.69 1.78
CA ASN A 261 -22.76 13.09 0.99
C ASN A 261 -21.93 14.14 0.23
N ASN A 262 -22.58 15.11 -0.42
CA ASN A 262 -21.91 16.20 -1.12
C ASN A 262 -21.01 17.02 -0.18
N LEU A 263 -21.47 17.26 1.04
CA LEU A 263 -20.70 17.98 2.06
C LEU A 263 -19.53 17.18 2.62
N VAL A 264 -19.56 15.85 2.65
CA VAL A 264 -18.52 15.05 3.33
C VAL A 264 -17.59 14.26 2.41
N GLU A 265 -18.00 14.01 1.16
CA GLU A 265 -17.20 13.27 0.16
C GLU A 265 -16.87 14.16 -1.05
N GLU A 266 -17.85 14.82 -1.69
CA GLU A 266 -17.62 15.50 -2.98
C GLU A 266 -16.88 16.83 -2.92
N ILE A 267 -17.41 17.82 -2.21
CA ILE A 267 -16.76 19.14 -2.11
C ILE A 267 -15.33 18.99 -1.54
N PRO A 268 -15.07 18.10 -0.56
CA PRO A 268 -13.71 17.85 -0.11
C PRO A 268 -12.72 17.40 -1.18
N MET A 269 -13.17 16.80 -2.29
CA MET A 269 -12.26 16.44 -3.40
C MET A 269 -11.65 17.67 -4.08
N PHE A 270 -12.28 18.84 -3.99
CA PHE A 270 -11.77 20.09 -4.57
C PHE A 270 -10.65 20.73 -3.74
N PHE A 271 -10.53 20.40 -2.46
CA PHE A 271 -9.59 21.08 -1.56
C PHE A 271 -8.12 20.92 -1.98
N GLY A 272 -7.74 19.76 -2.51
CA GLY A 272 -6.40 19.56 -3.07
C GLY A 272 -6.16 20.49 -4.28
N SER A 273 -7.11 20.52 -5.21
CA SER A 273 -7.04 21.41 -6.38
C SER A 273 -7.07 22.89 -6.02
N VAL A 274 -7.68 23.30 -4.89
CA VAL A 274 -7.64 24.70 -4.43
C VAL A 274 -6.23 25.09 -3.95
N LEU A 275 -5.49 24.14 -3.36
CA LEU A 275 -4.13 24.37 -2.90
C LEU A 275 -3.14 24.48 -4.08
N GLU A 276 -3.38 23.70 -5.14
CA GLU A 276 -2.52 23.61 -6.34
C GLU A 276 -2.96 24.55 -7.48
N GLY A 277 -4.22 24.99 -7.45
CA GLY A 277 -4.87 25.72 -8.52
C GLY A 277 -4.44 27.18 -8.62
N ASP A 278 -4.53 27.72 -9.83
CA ASP A 278 -4.26 29.12 -10.12
C ASP A 278 -5.43 30.03 -9.67
N PRO A 279 -5.29 31.36 -9.79
CA PRO A 279 -6.36 32.30 -9.43
C PRO A 279 -7.68 32.07 -10.18
N GLU A 280 -7.65 31.58 -11.42
CA GLU A 280 -8.84 31.34 -12.24
C GLU A 280 -9.64 30.14 -11.70
N TYR A 281 -8.96 29.01 -11.43
CA TYR A 281 -9.57 27.84 -10.81
C TYR A 281 -10.16 28.18 -9.44
N ASN A 282 -9.41 28.92 -8.62
CA ASN A 282 -9.84 29.29 -7.27
C ASN A 282 -11.07 30.19 -7.28
N ALA A 283 -11.17 31.13 -8.23
CA ALA A 283 -12.36 31.94 -8.43
C ALA A 283 -13.57 31.07 -8.82
N ALA A 284 -13.40 30.15 -9.78
CA ALA A 284 -14.44 29.23 -10.23
C ALA A 284 -14.94 28.31 -9.09
N TYR A 285 -14.04 27.83 -8.23
CA TYR A 285 -14.38 27.07 -7.03
C TYR A 285 -15.23 27.90 -6.05
N LEU A 286 -14.77 29.11 -5.68
CA LEU A 286 -15.48 29.95 -4.70
C LEU A 286 -16.90 30.27 -5.16
N GLU A 287 -17.07 30.57 -6.44
CA GLU A 287 -18.38 30.85 -7.02
C GLU A 287 -19.27 29.60 -6.99
N SER A 288 -18.80 28.50 -7.57
CA SER A 288 -19.60 27.28 -7.77
C SER A 288 -19.89 26.58 -6.45
N ALA A 289 -18.87 26.25 -5.65
CA ALA A 289 -19.05 25.61 -4.36
C ALA A 289 -19.81 26.52 -3.39
N GLY A 290 -19.57 27.83 -3.42
CA GLY A 290 -20.32 28.81 -2.61
C GLY A 290 -21.81 28.85 -2.96
N ARG A 291 -22.17 28.77 -4.24
CA ARG A 291 -23.56 28.67 -4.71
C ARG A 291 -24.25 27.40 -4.20
N LEU A 292 -23.60 26.24 -4.36
CA LEU A 292 -24.13 24.98 -3.86
C LEU A 292 -24.30 24.98 -2.33
N LEU A 293 -23.31 25.48 -1.58
CA LEU A 293 -23.38 25.58 -0.11
C LEU A 293 -24.54 26.47 0.35
N ARG A 294 -24.82 27.59 -0.34
CA ARG A 294 -25.99 28.43 -0.07
C ARG A 294 -27.30 27.68 -0.33
N ALA A 295 -27.37 26.88 -1.39
CA ALA A 295 -28.55 26.08 -1.72
C ALA A 295 -28.82 24.96 -0.67
N ILE A 296 -27.78 24.30 -0.17
CA ILE A 296 -27.87 23.25 0.87
C ILE A 296 -28.31 23.86 2.22
N GLY A 297 -27.78 25.03 2.56
CA GLY A 297 -28.18 25.80 3.74
C GLY A 297 -27.42 25.44 5.03
N PRO A 298 -27.46 26.33 6.05
CA PRO A 298 -26.59 26.27 7.22
C PRO A 298 -26.92 25.13 8.20
N GLU A 299 -28.15 24.64 8.22
CA GLU A 299 -28.58 23.56 9.14
C GLU A 299 -27.80 22.26 8.93
N GLN A 300 -27.56 21.88 7.66
CA GLN A 300 -26.77 20.70 7.33
C GLN A 300 -25.29 20.90 7.68
N VAL A 301 -24.75 22.08 7.37
CA VAL A 301 -23.35 22.44 7.68
C VAL A 301 -23.08 22.41 9.18
N ARG A 302 -24.01 22.88 10.03
CA ARG A 302 -23.83 22.88 11.50
C ARG A 302 -23.58 21.50 12.11
N LYS A 303 -24.05 20.43 11.46
CA LYS A 303 -23.87 19.04 11.91
C LYS A 303 -22.45 18.51 11.67
N LEU A 304 -21.73 19.11 10.72
CA LEU A 304 -20.39 18.70 10.31
C LEU A 304 -19.34 18.95 11.40
N ARG A 305 -18.18 18.31 11.26
CA ARG A 305 -17.01 18.55 12.13
C ARG A 305 -16.45 19.97 11.93
N ALA A 306 -15.87 20.53 12.98
CA ALA A 306 -15.43 21.93 13.00
C ALA A 306 -14.45 22.33 11.87
N PRO A 307 -13.41 21.53 11.51
CA PRO A 307 -12.51 21.89 10.41
C PRO A 307 -13.26 22.10 9.09
N LEU A 308 -14.21 21.22 8.78
CA LEU A 308 -15.00 21.30 7.55
C LEU A 308 -15.97 22.49 7.57
N ARG A 309 -16.59 22.78 8.72
CA ARG A 309 -17.42 23.98 8.88
C ARG A 309 -16.63 25.26 8.69
N LEU A 310 -15.38 25.31 9.17
CA LEU A 310 -14.51 26.46 8.95
C LEU A 310 -14.21 26.63 7.46
N LYS A 311 -13.82 25.56 6.75
CA LYS A 311 -13.58 25.61 5.29
C LYS A 311 -14.79 26.13 4.52
N TYR A 312 -16.00 25.67 4.85
CA TYR A 312 -17.23 26.15 4.22
C TYR A 312 -17.59 27.57 4.62
N HIS A 313 -17.35 27.97 5.88
CA HIS A 313 -17.52 29.36 6.29
C HIS A 313 -16.58 30.29 5.50
N LEU A 314 -15.29 29.96 5.39
CA LEU A 314 -14.31 30.75 4.65
C LEU A 314 -14.64 30.82 3.16
N THR A 315 -15.07 29.70 2.55
CA THR A 315 -15.58 29.66 1.17
C THR A 315 -16.76 30.61 0.98
N LEU A 316 -17.77 30.56 1.85
CA LEU A 316 -18.96 31.41 1.77
C LEU A 316 -18.67 32.91 1.99
N GLN A 317 -17.59 33.24 2.71
CA GLN A 317 -17.15 34.61 2.95
C GLN A 317 -16.13 35.12 1.92
N GLY A 318 -15.73 34.30 0.95
CA GLY A 318 -14.69 34.65 -0.03
C GLY A 318 -13.30 34.86 0.58
N ARG A 319 -13.03 34.28 1.76
CA ARG A 319 -11.77 34.42 2.50
C ARG A 319 -10.75 33.37 2.03
N LEU A 320 -10.33 33.47 0.77
CA LEU A 320 -9.51 32.44 0.10
C LEU A 320 -8.16 32.19 0.80
N ASP A 321 -7.43 33.25 1.15
CA ASP A 321 -6.12 33.08 1.79
C ASP A 321 -6.20 32.27 3.09
N GLU A 322 -7.20 32.56 3.93
CA GLU A 322 -7.40 31.83 5.19
C GLU A 322 -7.94 30.42 4.95
N LEU A 323 -8.63 30.17 3.83
CA LEU A 323 -9.00 28.81 3.40
C LEU A 323 -7.74 28.03 3.01
N ILE A 324 -6.85 28.63 2.22
CA ILE A 324 -5.56 28.02 1.84
C ILE A 324 -4.71 27.77 3.10
N GLU A 325 -4.60 28.74 4.01
CA GLU A 325 -3.90 28.56 5.29
C GLU A 325 -4.53 27.46 6.15
N GLN A 326 -5.87 27.34 6.16
CA GLN A 326 -6.55 26.21 6.82
C GLN A 326 -6.20 24.87 6.18
N LEU A 327 -6.13 24.79 4.85
CA LEU A 327 -5.77 23.56 4.13
C LEU A 327 -4.32 23.16 4.37
N ILE A 328 -3.40 24.13 4.36
CA ILE A 328 -1.98 23.93 4.71
C ILE A 328 -1.87 23.48 6.17
N PHE A 329 -2.54 24.17 7.10
CA PHE A 329 -2.51 23.83 8.51
C PHE A 329 -3.08 22.43 8.76
N GLU A 330 -4.18 22.06 8.10
CA GLU A 330 -4.78 20.73 8.19
C GLU A 330 -3.81 19.65 7.67
N LYS A 331 -3.10 19.91 6.56
CA LYS A 331 -2.04 19.05 6.05
C LYS A 331 -0.88 18.90 7.04
N ASP A 332 -0.39 20.01 7.59
CA ASP A 332 0.77 20.06 8.51
C ASP A 332 0.48 19.51 9.92
N SER A 333 -0.78 19.51 10.33
CA SER A 333 -1.26 18.99 11.62
C SER A 333 -1.83 17.58 11.54
N ASN A 334 -1.87 17.02 10.32
CA ASN A 334 -2.54 15.78 9.99
C ASN A 334 -4.02 15.77 10.49
N GLY A 335 -4.75 16.85 10.20
CA GLY A 335 -6.18 16.98 10.51
C GLY A 335 -6.52 17.46 11.92
N ALA A 336 -5.53 17.75 12.76
CA ALA A 336 -5.78 18.16 14.14
C ALA A 336 -6.23 19.63 14.24
N ALA A 337 -7.24 19.91 15.07
CA ALA A 337 -7.62 21.27 15.40
C ALA A 337 -6.89 21.76 16.68
N PRO A 338 -6.32 22.98 16.69
CA PRO A 338 -5.78 23.57 17.91
C PRO A 338 -6.93 23.91 18.85
N THR A 339 -6.90 23.40 20.09
CA THR A 339 -8.08 23.44 20.97
C THR A 339 -7.89 24.41 22.14
N ARG A 340 -8.95 25.16 22.47
CA ARG A 340 -9.02 26.01 23.66
C ARG A 340 -10.36 25.88 24.39
N GLY A 341 -10.33 26.05 25.71
CA GLY A 341 -11.50 26.00 26.61
C GLY A 341 -11.70 24.64 27.29
N LEU A 342 -12.24 24.66 28.51
CA LEU A 342 -12.39 23.47 29.37
C LEU A 342 -13.73 22.76 29.17
N LEU A 343 -14.87 23.42 29.38
CA LEU A 343 -16.20 22.77 29.32
C LEU A 343 -16.78 22.72 27.90
N ARG A 344 -16.46 23.72 27.08
CA ARG A 344 -16.97 23.88 25.71
C ARG A 344 -15.80 24.18 24.77
N PRO A 345 -14.97 23.18 24.48
CA PRO A 345 -13.78 23.36 23.65
C PRO A 345 -14.13 23.81 22.24
N TYR A 346 -13.30 24.70 21.70
CA TYR A 346 -13.41 25.22 20.35
C TYR A 346 -12.03 25.24 19.67
N ALA A 347 -12.03 25.23 18.35
CA ALA A 347 -10.83 25.41 17.56
C ALA A 347 -10.35 26.88 17.62
N ASP A 348 -9.05 27.10 17.86
CA ASP A 348 -8.41 28.42 17.99
C ASP A 348 -7.24 28.53 16.99
N TYR A 349 -7.58 28.62 15.71
CA TYR A 349 -6.58 28.63 14.63
C TYR A 349 -5.79 29.94 14.62
N PRO A 350 -4.43 29.88 14.62
CA PRO A 350 -3.59 31.06 14.77
C PRO A 350 -3.58 31.98 13.55
N PHE A 351 -3.93 31.45 12.37
CA PHE A 351 -3.88 32.18 11.10
C PHE A 351 -5.13 33.06 10.85
N LEU A 352 -6.18 32.94 11.68
CA LEU A 352 -7.40 33.72 11.51
C LEU A 352 -7.17 35.22 11.75
N ARG A 353 -7.38 36.03 10.71
CA ARG A 353 -7.30 37.49 10.74
C ARG A 353 -8.41 38.03 11.64
N GLY A 354 -8.06 38.87 12.63
CA GLY A 354 -8.98 39.30 13.69
C GLY A 354 -9.17 38.29 14.83
N GLY A 355 -8.40 37.19 14.83
CA GLY A 355 -8.43 36.12 15.81
C GLY A 355 -9.77 35.37 15.82
N ARG A 356 -9.97 34.53 16.83
CA ARG A 356 -11.16 33.68 16.97
C ARG A 356 -12.51 34.39 16.78
N LYS A 357 -12.60 35.66 17.18
CA LYS A 357 -13.85 36.43 17.13
C LYS A 357 -14.27 36.81 15.71
N SER A 358 -13.39 36.68 14.71
CA SER A 358 -13.73 36.90 13.30
C SER A 358 -14.56 35.78 12.67
N VAL A 359 -14.80 34.69 13.40
CA VAL A 359 -15.61 33.55 12.98
C VAL A 359 -16.67 33.24 14.06
N PRO A 360 -17.92 32.91 13.69
CA PRO A 360 -18.96 32.52 14.65
C PRO A 360 -18.53 31.34 15.55
N ALA A 361 -18.87 31.41 16.83
CA ALA A 361 -18.43 30.42 17.82
C ALA A 361 -18.99 29.00 17.56
N ASP A 362 -20.12 28.88 16.88
CA ASP A 362 -20.72 27.60 16.49
C ASP A 362 -19.92 26.89 15.40
N VAL A 363 -19.30 27.63 14.46
CA VAL A 363 -18.40 27.10 13.42
C VAL A 363 -17.17 26.42 14.04
N LEU A 364 -16.61 27.04 15.09
CA LEU A 364 -15.38 26.58 15.74
C LEU A 364 -15.61 25.55 16.86
N ARG A 365 -16.86 25.29 17.30
CA ARG A 365 -17.14 24.41 18.45
C ARG A 365 -16.82 22.94 18.16
N LEU A 366 -16.05 22.27 19.02
CA LEU A 366 -15.60 20.89 18.75
C LEU A 366 -16.58 19.78 19.15
N SER A 367 -17.82 20.09 19.56
CA SER A 367 -18.74 19.11 20.17
C SER A 367 -18.96 17.80 19.39
N ASN A 368 -18.94 17.85 18.04
CA ASN A 368 -19.13 16.67 17.18
C ASN A 368 -17.81 16.15 16.58
N ALA A 369 -16.67 16.71 16.99
CA ALA A 369 -15.33 16.35 16.53
C ALA A 369 -14.52 15.57 17.60
N LEU A 370 -14.94 15.57 18.85
CA LEU A 370 -14.25 14.89 19.96
C LEU A 370 -14.63 13.40 20.05
N VAL A 371 -14.18 12.62 19.07
CA VAL A 371 -14.38 11.16 19.07
C VAL A 371 -13.39 10.50 20.02
N MET A 372 -13.86 9.52 20.80
CA MET A 372 -12.97 8.69 21.62
C MET A 372 -12.19 7.74 20.72
N ARG A 373 -10.89 7.97 20.57
CA ARG A 373 -9.94 7.04 19.97
C ARG A 373 -9.46 6.09 21.05
N SER A 374 -9.34 4.82 20.72
CA SER A 374 -8.75 3.83 21.62
C SER A 374 -8.08 2.74 20.82
N ARG A 375 -7.11 2.06 21.43
CA ARG A 375 -6.44 0.89 20.88
C ARG A 375 -5.97 0.00 22.02
N LEU A 376 -6.16 -1.30 21.86
CA LEU A 376 -5.62 -2.32 22.74
C LEU A 376 -4.21 -2.70 22.28
N TYR A 377 -3.27 -2.78 23.22
CA TYR A 377 -1.91 -3.28 23.00
C TYR A 377 -1.81 -4.76 23.32
N GLU A 378 -2.46 -5.19 24.40
CA GLU A 378 -2.39 -6.57 24.88
C GLU A 378 -3.70 -7.00 25.55
N ALA A 379 -4.06 -8.26 25.34
CA ALA A 379 -5.04 -9.00 26.12
C ALA A 379 -4.45 -10.37 26.49
N ARG A 380 -4.28 -10.63 27.79
CA ARG A 380 -3.75 -11.90 28.30
C ARG A 380 -4.50 -12.37 29.53
N TRP A 381 -4.56 -13.68 29.74
CA TRP A 381 -5.07 -14.24 30.98
C TRP A 381 -3.94 -14.33 32.00
N ASP A 382 -4.22 -13.87 33.22
CA ASP A 382 -3.29 -13.92 34.36
C ASP A 382 -4.11 -14.29 35.60
N ASP A 383 -3.77 -15.41 36.25
CA ASP A 383 -4.49 -15.95 37.40
C ASP A 383 -6.03 -16.02 37.17
N GLY A 384 -6.44 -16.54 36.02
CA GLY A 384 -7.86 -16.69 35.63
C GLY A 384 -8.62 -15.39 35.35
N LYS A 385 -7.91 -14.25 35.29
CA LYS A 385 -8.50 -12.93 34.99
C LYS A 385 -7.93 -12.37 33.69
N LEU A 386 -8.78 -11.72 32.91
CA LEU A 386 -8.37 -11.12 31.64
C LEU A 386 -7.76 -9.74 31.89
N GLN A 387 -6.46 -9.61 31.68
CA GLN A 387 -5.70 -8.36 31.74
C GLN A 387 -5.71 -7.69 30.38
N LEU A 388 -6.08 -6.41 30.37
CA LEU A 388 -6.12 -5.58 29.17
C LEU A 388 -5.21 -4.37 29.36
N THR A 389 -4.33 -4.09 28.39
CA THR A 389 -3.55 -2.86 28.32
C THR A 389 -3.79 -2.16 26.98
N GLY A 390 -3.83 -0.84 26.99
CA GLY A 390 -4.14 -0.05 25.81
C GLY A 390 -4.07 1.45 26.05
N HIS A 391 -4.60 2.23 25.14
CA HIS A 391 -4.82 3.66 25.34
C HIS A 391 -6.22 4.08 24.92
N ALA A 392 -6.69 5.19 25.48
CA ALA A 392 -7.88 5.88 24.99
C ALA A 392 -7.77 7.38 25.23
N PHE A 393 -8.15 8.19 24.25
CA PHE A 393 -8.15 9.66 24.33
C PHE A 393 -9.21 10.30 23.41
N PRO A 394 -9.74 11.48 23.77
CA PRO A 394 -10.58 12.28 22.87
C PRO A 394 -9.72 12.98 21.80
N GLU A 395 -10.13 12.83 20.54
CA GLU A 395 -9.51 13.50 19.38
C GLU A 395 -9.43 15.03 19.60
N HIS A 396 -8.34 15.66 19.14
CA HIS A 396 -8.02 17.10 19.27
C HIS A 396 -7.67 17.63 20.68
N LEU A 397 -8.01 16.89 21.75
CA LEU A 397 -7.72 17.29 23.13
C LEU A 397 -6.49 16.62 23.71
N GLY A 398 -6.17 15.41 23.24
CA GLY A 398 -5.03 14.63 23.75
C GLY A 398 -5.17 14.24 25.22
N ALA A 399 -4.04 13.85 25.81
CA ALA A 399 -3.89 13.50 27.21
C ALA A 399 -2.42 13.69 27.60
N GLU A 400 -2.00 14.94 27.73
CA GLU A 400 -0.60 15.29 28.02
C GLU A 400 -0.24 15.11 29.50
N ASN A 401 -1.22 15.17 30.40
CA ASN A 401 -1.02 15.01 31.84
C ASN A 401 -1.86 13.86 32.41
N LYS A 402 -1.35 13.23 33.48
CA LYS A 402 -1.98 12.09 34.17
C LYS A 402 -3.45 12.29 34.54
N HIS A 403 -3.83 13.53 34.88
CA HIS A 403 -5.18 13.87 35.37
C HIS A 403 -6.08 14.52 34.30
N ASP A 404 -5.62 14.65 33.05
CA ASP A 404 -6.44 15.25 31.99
C ASP A 404 -7.71 14.42 31.69
N MET A 405 -7.68 13.10 31.96
CA MET A 405 -8.83 12.22 31.78
C MET A 405 -8.82 11.00 32.72
N VAL A 406 -9.96 10.76 33.38
CA VAL A 406 -10.25 9.51 34.11
C VAL A 406 -10.98 8.55 33.18
N LYS A 407 -10.60 7.26 33.20
CA LYS A 407 -11.09 6.22 32.28
C LYS A 407 -11.72 5.05 33.04
N ALA A 408 -12.72 4.41 32.44
CA ALA A 408 -13.27 3.13 32.88
C ALA A 408 -13.65 2.28 31.67
N LEU A 409 -13.48 0.96 31.77
CA LEU A 409 -14.05 0.04 30.78
C LEU A 409 -15.48 -0.30 31.17
N ILE A 410 -16.35 -0.43 30.17
CA ILE A 410 -17.77 -0.71 30.33
C ILE A 410 -18.11 -1.94 29.49
N LEU A 411 -18.44 -3.05 30.15
CA LEU A 411 -18.92 -4.26 29.49
C LEU A 411 -20.45 -4.17 29.40
N ARG A 412 -20.98 -4.16 28.18
CA ARG A 412 -22.42 -4.07 27.93
C ARG A 412 -22.93 -5.31 27.22
N GLU A 413 -23.91 -5.97 27.82
CA GLU A 413 -24.57 -7.13 27.25
C GLU A 413 -25.24 -6.78 25.90
N ALA A 414 -25.03 -7.60 24.87
CA ALA A 414 -25.45 -7.28 23.51
C ALA A 414 -26.97 -7.37 23.30
N LYS A 415 -27.63 -8.36 23.91
CA LYS A 415 -29.08 -8.61 23.82
C LYS A 415 -29.85 -8.18 25.08
N GLY A 416 -29.17 -7.61 26.08
CA GLY A 416 -29.77 -7.26 27.37
C GLY A 416 -29.43 -5.85 27.85
N ARG A 417 -29.76 -5.57 29.11
CA ARG A 417 -29.57 -4.25 29.75
C ARG A 417 -28.44 -4.24 30.78
N ARG A 418 -27.78 -5.38 31.04
CA ARG A 418 -26.71 -5.45 32.04
C ARG A 418 -25.47 -4.69 31.58
N VAL A 419 -24.89 -3.97 32.53
CA VAL A 419 -23.66 -3.19 32.36
C VAL A 419 -22.75 -3.49 33.54
N VAL A 420 -21.48 -3.82 33.25
CA VAL A 420 -20.44 -4.04 34.25
C VAL A 420 -19.35 -3.00 34.04
N ALA A 421 -19.14 -2.14 35.04
CA ALA A 421 -18.05 -1.16 35.03
C ALA A 421 -16.76 -1.80 35.60
N VAL A 422 -15.66 -1.65 34.88
CA VAL A 422 -14.34 -2.14 35.24
C VAL A 422 -13.42 -0.94 35.39
N GLN A 423 -12.83 -0.79 36.57
CA GLN A 423 -11.92 0.31 36.86
C GLN A 423 -10.64 0.14 36.04
N THR A 424 -10.09 1.26 35.57
CA THR A 424 -8.79 1.29 34.89
C THR A 424 -7.77 1.99 35.76
N ARG A 425 -6.49 1.67 35.55
CA ARG A 425 -5.35 2.43 36.06
C ARG A 425 -4.74 3.22 34.90
N THR A 426 -4.57 4.52 35.05
CA THR A 426 -3.90 5.37 34.05
C THR A 426 -2.40 5.07 34.02
N GLU A 427 -1.85 4.92 32.82
CA GLU A 427 -0.45 4.61 32.57
C GLU A 427 0.17 5.57 31.56
N PHE A 428 1.48 5.80 31.70
CA PHE A 428 2.26 6.55 30.73
C PHE A 428 2.59 5.65 29.53
N SER A 429 2.23 6.08 28.32
CA SER A 429 2.36 5.32 27.08
C SER A 429 2.68 6.29 25.93
N PRO A 430 3.96 6.51 25.60
CA PRO A 430 4.34 7.33 24.45
C PRO A 430 3.90 6.72 23.11
N GLU A 431 3.62 5.41 23.10
CA GLU A 431 3.02 4.72 21.94
C GLU A 431 1.63 5.28 21.59
N ALA A 432 0.88 5.83 22.55
CA ALA A 432 -0.40 6.47 22.28
C ALA A 432 -0.22 7.74 21.41
N THR A 433 0.83 8.51 21.66
CA THR A 433 1.18 9.68 20.83
C THR A 433 1.80 9.23 19.51
N ALA A 434 2.66 8.20 19.51
CA ALA A 434 3.29 7.67 18.30
C ALA A 434 2.30 7.06 17.30
N SER A 435 1.24 6.44 17.80
CA SER A 435 0.17 5.86 16.98
C SER A 435 -0.99 6.82 16.70
N SER A 436 -0.94 8.04 17.25
CA SER A 436 -1.91 9.08 16.94
C SER A 436 -1.73 9.53 15.49
N PRO A 437 -2.82 9.68 14.72
CA PRO A 437 -2.76 10.22 13.36
C PRO A 437 -2.64 11.76 13.37
N HIS A 438 -2.23 12.40 14.47
CA HIS A 438 -2.32 13.84 14.65
C HIS A 438 -1.05 14.41 15.27
N ASP A 439 -0.64 15.60 14.81
CA ASP A 439 0.68 16.17 15.09
C ASP A 439 0.65 17.36 16.07
N LEU A 440 -0.53 17.74 16.60
CA LEU A 440 -0.67 18.95 17.43
C LEU A 440 -0.71 18.73 18.94
N TYR A 441 -0.91 17.51 19.41
CA TYR A 441 -1.09 17.24 20.84
C TYR A 441 -0.45 15.93 21.26
N SER A 442 -0.02 15.86 22.52
CA SER A 442 0.44 14.63 23.16
C SER A 442 -0.72 13.80 23.70
N CYS A 443 -0.56 12.48 23.67
CA CYS A 443 -1.44 11.49 24.27
C CYS A 443 -0.68 10.61 25.28
N ASP A 444 0.48 11.05 25.78
CA ASP A 444 1.37 10.18 26.56
C ASP A 444 0.72 9.62 27.84
N TRP A 445 -0.29 10.27 28.42
CA TRP A 445 -1.06 9.78 29.58
C TRP A 445 -2.44 9.19 29.21
N ALA A 446 -2.65 8.85 27.94
CA ALA A 446 -3.84 8.16 27.45
C ALA A 446 -3.85 6.66 27.80
N GLY A 447 -2.71 6.10 28.20
CA GLY A 447 -2.55 4.68 28.54
C GLY A 447 -3.47 4.23 29.67
N PHE A 448 -3.90 2.97 29.61
CA PHE A 448 -4.64 2.30 30.66
C PHE A 448 -4.28 0.83 30.78
N SER A 449 -4.39 0.31 32.02
CA SER A 449 -4.51 -1.12 32.31
C SER A 449 -5.83 -1.42 33.03
N ALA A 450 -6.39 -2.60 32.79
CA ALA A 450 -7.65 -3.04 33.39
C ALA A 450 -7.69 -4.56 33.57
N THR A 451 -8.31 -5.01 34.67
CA THR A 451 -8.49 -6.43 34.96
C THR A 451 -9.97 -6.78 34.92
N ILE A 452 -10.36 -7.72 34.06
CA ILE A 452 -11.72 -8.25 33.98
C ILE A 452 -11.76 -9.61 34.68
N ASP A 453 -12.47 -9.66 35.80
CA ASP A 453 -12.82 -10.91 36.45
C ASP A 453 -14.04 -11.53 35.73
N PRO A 454 -13.90 -12.72 35.12
CA PRO A 454 -14.98 -13.36 34.37
C PRO A 454 -16.19 -13.71 35.26
N GLN A 455 -16.02 -13.89 36.58
CA GLN A 455 -17.12 -14.16 37.51
C GLN A 455 -18.18 -13.05 37.49
N ARG A 456 -17.80 -11.81 37.13
CA ARG A 456 -18.73 -10.67 37.01
C ARG A 456 -19.70 -10.79 35.84
N LEU A 457 -19.45 -11.70 34.89
CA LEU A 457 -20.32 -11.96 33.75
C LEU A 457 -21.51 -12.87 34.11
N LYS A 458 -21.40 -13.66 35.20
CA LYS A 458 -22.48 -14.51 35.72
C LYS A 458 -23.76 -13.72 35.95
N HIS A 459 -24.89 -14.30 35.59
CA HIS A 459 -26.21 -13.74 35.88
C HIS A 459 -26.80 -14.46 37.11
N ARG A 460 -26.89 -13.75 38.24
CA ARG A 460 -27.36 -14.33 39.52
C ARG A 460 -26.58 -15.59 39.94
N GLY A 461 -25.27 -15.60 39.70
CA GLY A 461 -24.40 -16.74 40.03
C GLY A 461 -24.28 -17.82 38.95
N GLU A 462 -25.06 -17.76 37.87
CA GLU A 462 -25.05 -18.75 36.79
C GLU A 462 -24.36 -18.24 35.52
N TRP A 463 -23.67 -19.14 34.80
CA TRP A 463 -23.19 -18.87 33.44
C TRP A 463 -24.31 -19.02 32.41
N LYS A 464 -24.49 -17.97 31.60
CA LYS A 464 -25.45 -17.94 30.50
C LYS A 464 -24.76 -17.54 29.22
N ASP A 465 -25.11 -18.21 28.13
CA ASP A 465 -24.64 -17.87 26.79
C ASP A 465 -24.97 -16.42 26.47
N GLY A 466 -23.98 -15.66 25.99
CA GLY A 466 -24.20 -14.25 25.68
C GLY A 466 -22.93 -13.51 25.28
N SER A 467 -23.10 -12.43 24.52
CA SER A 467 -22.00 -11.57 24.09
C SER A 467 -22.03 -10.22 24.81
N TRP A 468 -20.85 -9.70 25.08
CA TRP A 468 -20.59 -8.45 25.77
C TRP A 468 -19.72 -7.56 24.90
N ARG A 469 -20.17 -6.33 24.68
CA ARG A 469 -19.39 -5.29 24.00
C ARG A 469 -18.44 -4.65 25.01
N VAL A 470 -17.17 -4.51 24.66
CA VAL A 470 -16.18 -3.81 25.49
C VAL A 470 -16.08 -2.35 25.02
N LEU A 471 -16.50 -1.44 25.89
CA LEU A 471 -16.46 0.00 25.65
C LEU A 471 -15.46 0.66 26.60
N VAL A 472 -14.97 1.84 26.22
CA VAL A 472 -14.24 2.74 27.11
C VAL A 472 -15.04 4.01 27.30
N ALA A 473 -15.18 4.44 28.55
CA ALA A 473 -15.77 5.71 28.93
C ALA A 473 -14.71 6.58 29.61
N GLY A 474 -14.61 7.84 29.20
CA GLY A 474 -13.67 8.81 29.75
C GLY A 474 -14.37 10.08 30.19
N ALA A 475 -13.90 10.71 31.28
CA ALA A 475 -14.35 12.02 31.71
C ALA A 475 -13.14 12.96 31.82
N GLY A 476 -13.22 14.13 31.17
CA GLY A 476 -12.13 15.11 31.11
C GLY A 476 -12.58 16.46 30.56
N LYS A 477 -11.63 17.25 30.03
CA LYS A 477 -11.93 18.50 29.29
C LYS A 477 -12.96 18.19 28.21
N GLY A 478 -14.01 19.00 28.08
CA GLY A 478 -15.08 18.88 27.10
C GLY A 478 -16.21 17.88 27.44
N GLY A 479 -16.11 17.17 28.57
CA GLY A 479 -17.21 16.36 29.12
C GLY A 479 -16.92 14.86 29.19
N VAL A 480 -17.95 14.06 28.89
CA VAL A 480 -17.90 12.59 28.93
C VAL A 480 -17.83 12.02 27.52
N TYR A 481 -16.88 11.13 27.31
CA TYR A 481 -16.57 10.47 26.05
C TYR A 481 -16.86 8.98 26.15
N LYS A 482 -17.34 8.40 25.06
CA LYS A 482 -17.58 6.96 24.96
C LYS A 482 -17.06 6.47 23.62
N GLY A 483 -16.35 5.35 23.64
CA GLY A 483 -15.85 4.66 22.45
C GLY A 483 -15.94 3.16 22.64
N ARG A 484 -15.85 2.42 21.53
CA ARG A 484 -15.57 0.99 21.57
C ARG A 484 -14.06 0.81 21.69
N VAL A 485 -13.61 -0.23 22.37
CA VAL A 485 -12.17 -0.57 22.43
C VAL A 485 -11.79 -1.20 21.10
N SER A 486 -10.95 -0.52 20.31
CA SER A 486 -10.42 -1.11 19.08
C SER A 486 -9.29 -2.08 19.41
N VAL A 487 -9.21 -3.17 18.65
CA VAL A 487 -8.07 -4.09 18.75
C VAL A 487 -6.95 -3.59 17.84
N GLY A 488 -5.70 -3.61 18.34
CA GLY A 488 -4.53 -3.22 17.57
C GLY A 488 -4.14 -4.27 16.54
N TRP A 489 -3.26 -3.90 15.59
CA TRP A 489 -2.64 -4.80 14.60
C TRP A 489 -1.55 -5.72 15.19
N HIS A 490 -1.74 -6.20 16.42
CA HIS A 490 -0.85 -7.17 17.06
C HIS A 490 -1.70 -8.31 17.62
N ASP A 491 -1.20 -9.51 17.46
CA ASP A 491 -1.93 -10.75 17.73
C ASP A 491 -2.39 -10.90 19.19
N ARG A 492 -1.59 -10.45 20.16
CA ARG A 492 -2.00 -10.42 21.58
C ARG A 492 -3.22 -9.53 21.85
N ALA A 493 -3.53 -8.57 20.98
CA ALA A 493 -4.74 -7.76 21.07
C ALA A 493 -5.85 -8.26 20.14
N GLU A 494 -5.47 -8.78 18.98
CA GLU A 494 -6.38 -9.20 17.91
C GLU A 494 -7.02 -10.58 18.17
N PHE A 495 -6.23 -11.53 18.68
CA PHE A 495 -6.59 -12.93 18.90
C PHE A 495 -6.26 -13.37 20.32
N ALA A 496 -6.85 -12.66 21.28
CA ALA A 496 -6.66 -12.95 22.69
C ALA A 496 -7.12 -14.38 23.05
N PRO A 497 -6.38 -15.09 23.91
CA PRO A 497 -6.64 -16.50 24.18
C PRO A 497 -8.04 -16.75 24.74
N VAL A 498 -8.61 -17.88 24.39
CA VAL A 498 -9.84 -18.41 25.01
C VAL A 498 -9.49 -18.88 26.43
N HIS A 499 -10.45 -18.77 27.36
CA HIS A 499 -10.24 -19.27 28.72
C HIS A 499 -11.44 -20.04 29.24
N TRP A 500 -11.19 -21.24 29.73
CA TRP A 500 -12.17 -22.09 30.38
C TRP A 500 -12.38 -21.65 31.82
N VAL A 501 -13.63 -21.34 32.17
CA VAL A 501 -14.02 -20.91 33.52
C VAL A 501 -14.70 -22.02 34.32
N GLU A 502 -15.22 -23.04 33.61
CA GLU A 502 -15.72 -24.32 34.11
C GLU A 502 -15.42 -25.41 33.06
N ASP A 503 -15.71 -26.68 33.36
CA ASP A 503 -15.45 -27.80 32.44
C ASP A 503 -16.15 -27.65 31.08
N ASP A 504 -17.35 -27.07 31.08
CA ASP A 504 -18.22 -26.87 29.91
C ASP A 504 -18.50 -25.39 29.59
N VAL A 505 -17.79 -24.45 30.22
CA VAL A 505 -18.00 -23.01 29.99
C VAL A 505 -16.67 -22.30 29.73
N ARG A 506 -16.66 -21.49 28.68
CA ARG A 506 -15.51 -20.67 28.29
C ARG A 506 -15.89 -19.21 28.04
N VAL A 507 -14.92 -18.33 28.24
CA VAL A 507 -14.97 -16.94 27.82
C VAL A 507 -14.10 -16.79 26.59
N VAL A 508 -14.70 -16.37 25.50
CA VAL A 508 -14.07 -16.20 24.18
C VAL A 508 -13.97 -14.70 23.88
N PRO A 509 -12.79 -14.08 24.04
CA PRO A 509 -12.51 -12.81 23.40
C PRO A 509 -12.56 -12.97 21.88
N TRP A 510 -13.19 -12.02 21.19
CA TRP A 510 -13.21 -12.00 19.73
C TRP A 510 -13.38 -10.58 19.22
N GLN A 511 -13.09 -10.37 17.95
CA GLN A 511 -13.26 -9.06 17.31
C GLN A 511 -14.41 -9.04 16.31
N ARG A 512 -15.12 -7.91 16.27
CA ARG A 512 -16.06 -7.58 15.19
C ARG A 512 -15.92 -6.12 14.82
N ASP A 513 -15.75 -5.85 13.53
CA ASP A 513 -15.51 -4.52 13.00
C ASP A 513 -14.25 -3.87 13.63
N ASN A 514 -13.18 -4.64 13.89
CA ASN A 514 -11.96 -4.24 14.61
C ASN A 514 -12.17 -3.79 16.07
N HIS A 515 -13.23 -4.25 16.73
CA HIS A 515 -13.49 -3.93 18.14
C HIS A 515 -13.61 -5.18 18.99
N LEU A 516 -13.14 -5.12 20.22
CA LEU A 516 -13.17 -6.22 21.17
C LEU A 516 -14.59 -6.51 21.68
N LEU A 517 -14.96 -7.80 21.68
CA LEU A 517 -16.12 -8.37 22.33
C LEU A 517 -15.68 -9.55 23.19
N LEU A 518 -16.50 -9.88 24.19
CA LEU A 518 -16.37 -11.11 24.98
C LEU A 518 -17.62 -11.96 24.76
N ARG A 519 -17.48 -13.25 24.55
CA ARG A 519 -18.59 -14.21 24.50
C ARG A 519 -18.45 -15.19 25.66
N VAL A 520 -19.48 -15.30 26.48
CA VAL A 520 -19.65 -16.42 27.40
C VAL A 520 -20.35 -17.51 26.60
N GLU A 521 -19.74 -18.69 26.55
CA GLU A 521 -20.22 -19.81 25.76
C GLU A 521 -20.17 -21.09 26.58
N ARG A 522 -21.30 -21.77 26.67
CA ARG A 522 -21.44 -23.13 27.18
C ARG A 522 -21.23 -24.11 26.05
N VAL A 523 -20.15 -24.88 26.12
CA VAL A 523 -19.75 -25.84 25.09
C VAL A 523 -20.70 -27.03 25.10
N ARG A 524 -21.21 -27.38 23.92
CA ARG A 524 -22.18 -28.47 23.72
C ARG A 524 -21.64 -29.60 22.86
N ALA A 525 -20.69 -29.33 21.98
CA ALA A 525 -20.01 -30.31 21.16
C ALA A 525 -18.50 -30.03 21.17
N ARG A 526 -17.68 -31.05 21.36
CA ARG A 526 -16.21 -30.95 21.33
C ARG A 526 -15.59 -32.09 20.52
N ALA A 527 -14.51 -31.79 19.81
CA ALA A 527 -13.67 -32.79 19.17
C ALA A 527 -12.74 -33.46 20.20
N VAL A 528 -12.49 -34.75 20.01
CA VAL A 528 -11.58 -35.56 20.85
C VAL A 528 -10.38 -36.04 20.04
N SER A 529 -10.60 -36.49 18.80
CA SER A 529 -9.53 -36.94 17.91
C SER A 529 -9.96 -36.82 16.45
N ALA A 530 -9.01 -36.59 15.55
CA ALA A 530 -9.19 -36.73 14.12
C ALA A 530 -8.03 -37.56 13.60
N THR A 531 -8.34 -38.58 12.83
CA THR A 531 -7.36 -39.48 12.21
C THR A 531 -7.70 -39.62 10.75
N ALA A 532 -6.72 -39.86 9.88
CA ALA A 532 -6.97 -40.09 8.47
C ALA A 532 -6.38 -41.42 8.03
N ASP A 533 -7.16 -42.15 7.25
CA ASP A 533 -6.76 -43.39 6.59
C ASP A 533 -7.49 -43.49 5.24
N GLY A 534 -6.79 -43.93 4.20
CA GLY A 534 -7.37 -44.15 2.87
C GLY A 534 -8.17 -42.99 2.25
N GLY A 535 -7.79 -41.73 2.53
CA GLY A 535 -8.51 -40.53 2.03
C GLY A 535 -9.81 -40.18 2.77
N VAL A 536 -10.04 -40.81 3.93
CA VAL A 536 -11.16 -40.53 4.83
C VAL A 536 -10.63 -39.98 6.16
N VAL A 537 -11.18 -38.85 6.60
CA VAL A 537 -10.93 -38.30 7.94
C VAL A 537 -12.02 -38.82 8.88
N GLU A 538 -11.62 -39.59 9.90
CA GLU A 538 -12.49 -39.99 11.01
C GLU A 538 -12.35 -38.98 12.14
N LEU A 539 -13.39 -38.17 12.35
CA LEU A 539 -13.52 -37.23 13.45
C LEU A 539 -14.34 -37.86 14.58
N ARG A 540 -13.75 -37.96 15.78
CA ARG A 540 -14.43 -38.39 17.00
C ARG A 540 -14.60 -37.21 17.93
N GLY A 541 -15.76 -37.13 18.58
CA GLY A 541 -16.04 -36.09 19.54
C GLY A 541 -17.06 -36.48 20.61
N LEU A 542 -17.41 -35.53 21.46
CA LEU A 542 -18.40 -35.66 22.52
C LEU A 542 -19.44 -34.54 22.40
N VAL A 543 -20.71 -34.89 22.54
CA VAL A 543 -21.83 -33.93 22.60
C VAL A 543 -22.55 -34.07 23.93
N ARG A 544 -22.99 -32.95 24.51
CA ARG A 544 -23.72 -32.97 25.78
C ARG A 544 -25.08 -33.68 25.65
N SER A 545 -25.38 -34.54 26.63
CA SER A 545 -26.67 -35.23 26.78
C SER A 545 -27.83 -34.23 26.88
N GLY A 546 -28.88 -34.44 26.08
CA GLY A 546 -30.09 -33.59 26.06
C GLY A 546 -30.30 -32.77 24.79
N SER A 547 -29.34 -32.76 23.87
CA SER A 547 -29.56 -32.33 22.48
C SER A 547 -30.31 -33.40 21.69
N ASP A 548 -31.28 -33.02 20.86
CA ASP A 548 -31.91 -33.95 19.92
C ASP A 548 -30.95 -34.18 18.74
N LEU A 549 -30.20 -35.28 18.82
CA LEU A 549 -29.22 -35.68 17.80
C LEU A 549 -29.76 -36.73 16.83
N ALA A 550 -31.04 -37.13 16.96
CA ALA A 550 -31.64 -38.09 16.05
C ALA A 550 -31.73 -37.48 14.65
N GLY A 551 -30.97 -38.01 13.69
CA GLY A 551 -30.88 -37.47 12.34
C GLY A 551 -29.99 -36.21 12.22
N ALA A 552 -29.17 -35.90 13.23
CA ALA A 552 -28.17 -34.85 13.12
C ALA A 552 -27.02 -35.27 12.21
N GLU A 553 -26.43 -34.29 11.53
CA GLU A 553 -25.30 -34.48 10.60
C GLU A 553 -24.16 -33.54 10.97
N LEU A 554 -22.92 -33.92 10.66
CA LEU A 554 -21.80 -32.98 10.67
C LEU A 554 -21.86 -32.16 9.39
N ARG A 555 -22.05 -30.85 9.52
CA ARG A 555 -21.96 -29.87 8.43
C ARG A 555 -20.54 -29.29 8.42
N LEU A 556 -19.92 -29.35 7.25
CA LEU A 556 -18.68 -28.66 6.92
C LEU A 556 -19.01 -27.55 5.95
N GLN A 557 -18.91 -26.29 6.39
CA GLN A 557 -19.15 -25.14 5.52
C GLN A 557 -17.81 -24.64 4.96
N HIS A 558 -17.69 -24.62 3.63
CA HIS A 558 -16.56 -24.00 2.93
C HIS A 558 -16.65 -22.49 3.08
N VAL A 559 -15.72 -21.89 3.83
CA VAL A 559 -15.78 -20.46 4.22
C VAL A 559 -15.67 -19.55 2.99
N GLU A 560 -14.89 -19.94 1.99
CA GLU A 560 -14.62 -19.11 0.81
C GLU A 560 -15.79 -19.08 -0.20
N SER A 561 -16.61 -20.13 -0.28
CA SER A 561 -17.73 -20.23 -1.23
C SER A 561 -19.12 -20.34 -0.59
N GLU A 562 -19.17 -20.42 0.74
CA GLU A 562 -20.35 -20.72 1.57
C GLU A 562 -21.05 -22.08 1.31
N ARG A 563 -20.53 -22.91 0.38
CA ARG A 563 -21.04 -24.25 0.07
C ARG A 563 -20.85 -25.22 1.24
N ASP A 564 -21.80 -26.15 1.38
CA ASP A 564 -21.81 -27.13 2.47
C ASP A 564 -21.48 -28.55 1.98
N VAL A 565 -20.76 -29.29 2.82
CA VAL A 565 -20.61 -30.75 2.74
C VAL A 565 -21.16 -31.36 4.02
N TYR A 566 -21.88 -32.47 3.92
CA TYR A 566 -22.53 -33.13 5.05
C TYR A 566 -21.93 -34.53 5.24
N ALA A 567 -21.69 -34.91 6.50
CA ALA A 567 -21.25 -36.25 6.89
C ALA A 567 -22.20 -36.83 7.95
N PRO A 568 -22.69 -38.08 7.77
CA PRO A 568 -23.52 -38.74 8.78
C PRO A 568 -22.81 -38.89 10.13
N LEU A 569 -23.59 -38.83 11.21
CA LEU A 569 -23.11 -39.05 12.59
C LEU A 569 -23.41 -40.46 13.06
N GLU A 570 -22.39 -41.15 13.55
CA GLU A 570 -22.52 -42.39 14.32
C GLU A 570 -22.43 -42.07 15.81
N LEU A 571 -23.52 -42.30 16.55
CA LEU A 571 -23.59 -42.02 17.99
C LEU A 571 -23.18 -43.25 18.80
N GLY A 572 -22.33 -43.03 19.81
CA GLY A 572 -21.88 -44.04 20.76
C GLY A 572 -22.82 -44.23 21.95
N VAL A 573 -22.33 -44.91 23.00
CA VAL A 573 -23.06 -45.07 24.26
C VAL A 573 -22.82 -43.85 25.16
N PRO A 574 -23.86 -43.19 25.71
CA PRO A 574 -23.70 -42.09 26.64
C PRO A 574 -22.85 -42.46 27.87
N SER A 575 -21.94 -41.57 28.26
CA SER A 575 -21.16 -41.67 29.49
C SER A 575 -21.39 -40.41 30.33
N GLY A 576 -22.20 -40.54 31.38
CA GLY A 576 -22.59 -39.41 32.23
C GLY A 576 -23.37 -38.35 31.45
N ARG A 577 -22.79 -37.15 31.30
CA ARG A 577 -23.39 -36.01 30.56
C ARG A 577 -22.92 -35.90 29.11
N ASP A 578 -22.09 -36.81 28.64
CA ASP A 578 -21.51 -36.77 27.30
C ASP A 578 -21.95 -37.98 26.46
N LEU A 579 -22.21 -37.75 25.18
CA LEU A 579 -22.55 -38.74 24.16
C LEU A 579 -21.45 -38.71 23.08
N PRO A 580 -20.66 -39.77 22.93
CA PRO A 580 -19.66 -39.86 21.86
C PRO A 580 -20.32 -39.82 20.47
N PHE A 581 -19.66 -39.18 19.51
CA PHE A 581 -20.01 -39.25 18.10
C PHE A 581 -18.77 -39.53 17.25
N THR A 582 -18.99 -40.16 16.10
CA THR A 582 -18.01 -40.35 15.04
C THR A 582 -18.58 -39.85 13.72
N ALA A 583 -17.80 -39.09 12.95
CA ALA A 583 -18.12 -38.66 11.60
C ALA A 583 -16.99 -39.05 10.65
N ARG A 584 -17.34 -39.54 9.47
CA ARG A 584 -16.37 -39.91 8.42
C ARG A 584 -16.50 -38.94 7.25
N ILE A 585 -15.45 -38.17 7.00
CA ILE A 585 -15.42 -37.10 6.00
C ILE A 585 -14.54 -37.59 4.85
N ARG A 586 -15.07 -37.62 3.63
CA ARG A 586 -14.27 -37.95 2.44
C ARG A 586 -13.53 -36.72 1.98
N VAL A 587 -12.21 -36.81 1.91
CA VAL A 587 -11.35 -35.69 1.45
C VAL A 587 -11.72 -35.26 0.02
N ALA A 588 -12.09 -36.22 -0.84
CA ALA A 588 -12.51 -35.96 -2.21
C ALA A 588 -13.73 -35.02 -2.31
N ASP A 589 -14.65 -35.03 -1.33
CA ASP A 589 -15.83 -34.15 -1.34
C ASP A 589 -15.43 -32.69 -1.05
N LEU A 590 -14.44 -32.48 -0.17
CA LEU A 590 -13.88 -31.16 0.09
C LEU A 590 -13.12 -30.64 -1.14
N THR A 591 -12.31 -31.51 -1.75
CA THR A 591 -11.56 -31.20 -2.98
C THR A 591 -12.48 -30.82 -4.13
N ALA A 592 -13.60 -31.54 -4.33
CA ALA A 592 -14.54 -31.24 -5.39
C ALA A 592 -15.18 -29.85 -5.26
N VAL A 593 -15.49 -29.41 -4.03
CA VAL A 593 -16.02 -28.06 -3.79
C VAL A 593 -14.98 -27.00 -4.13
N ARG A 594 -13.72 -27.19 -3.72
CA ARG A 594 -12.61 -26.29 -4.05
C ARG A 594 -12.40 -26.21 -5.56
N ASP A 595 -12.32 -27.33 -6.26
CA ASP A 595 -12.06 -27.34 -7.70
C ASP A 595 -13.20 -26.68 -8.49
N ALA A 596 -14.45 -26.95 -8.09
CA ALA A 596 -15.62 -26.28 -8.65
C ALA A 596 -15.70 -24.78 -8.31
N TRP A 597 -15.09 -24.35 -7.20
CA TRP A 597 -14.96 -22.93 -6.85
C TRP A 597 -13.83 -22.28 -7.65
N ASN A 598 -12.70 -22.96 -7.83
CA ASN A 598 -11.57 -22.49 -8.61
C ASN A 598 -11.93 -22.27 -10.08
N ALA A 599 -12.78 -23.13 -10.65
CA ALA A 599 -13.26 -22.98 -12.03
C ALA A 599 -14.08 -21.69 -12.28
N LEU A 600 -14.55 -21.02 -11.21
CA LEU A 600 -15.35 -19.79 -11.29
C LEU A 600 -14.53 -18.52 -11.03
N ASP A 601 -13.28 -18.66 -10.56
CA ASP A 601 -12.44 -17.55 -10.10
C ASP A 601 -11.08 -17.58 -10.81
N PRO A 602 -10.81 -16.66 -11.76
CA PRO A 602 -9.52 -16.55 -12.44
C PRO A 602 -8.33 -16.29 -11.49
N ALA A 603 -8.56 -15.85 -10.25
CA ALA A 603 -7.53 -15.65 -9.24
C ALA A 603 -7.32 -16.88 -8.33
N ALA A 604 -8.05 -17.97 -8.55
CA ALA A 604 -8.00 -19.15 -7.71
C ALA A 604 -6.63 -19.82 -7.64
N GLU A 605 -5.81 -19.70 -8.68
CA GLU A 605 -4.45 -20.25 -8.72
C GLU A 605 -3.53 -19.65 -7.63
N GLN A 606 -3.86 -18.46 -7.11
CA GLN A 606 -3.09 -17.78 -6.05
C GLN A 606 -3.57 -18.19 -4.64
N ARG A 607 -4.64 -18.98 -4.51
CA ARG A 607 -5.23 -19.31 -3.21
C ARG A 607 -4.41 -20.39 -2.48
N THR A 608 -3.74 -19.96 -1.42
CA THR A 608 -2.87 -20.84 -0.62
C THR A 608 -3.60 -21.69 0.43
N ARG A 609 -4.87 -21.39 0.73
CA ARG A 609 -5.68 -22.08 1.75
C ARG A 609 -7.19 -21.94 1.52
N ASP A 610 -7.93 -23.01 1.84
CA ASP A 610 -9.38 -23.15 1.83
C ASP A 610 -9.84 -23.69 3.19
N ARG A 611 -10.83 -23.06 3.82
CA ARG A 611 -11.24 -23.31 5.22
C ARG A 611 -12.62 -23.94 5.30
N TRP A 612 -12.76 -24.84 6.26
CA TRP A 612 -13.99 -25.56 6.52
C TRP A 612 -14.38 -25.42 8.00
N ASP A 613 -15.46 -24.70 8.27
CA ASP A 613 -16.03 -24.57 9.61
C ASP A 613 -16.94 -25.78 9.90
N LEU A 614 -16.79 -26.39 11.09
CA LEU A 614 -17.47 -27.62 11.47
C LEU A 614 -18.54 -27.38 12.53
N GLU A 615 -19.77 -27.79 12.22
CA GLU A 615 -20.92 -27.69 13.11
C GLU A 615 -21.78 -28.95 13.05
N LEU A 616 -22.39 -29.37 14.15
CA LEU A 616 -23.42 -30.40 14.13
C LEU A 616 -24.76 -29.74 13.80
N LYS A 617 -25.32 -30.07 12.64
CA LYS A 617 -26.62 -29.59 12.19
C LYS A 617 -27.72 -30.49 12.77
N LEU A 618 -28.63 -29.90 13.52
CA LEU A 618 -29.77 -30.61 14.11
C LEU A 618 -30.99 -30.52 13.16
N VAL A 619 -31.93 -31.45 13.33
CA VAL A 619 -33.15 -31.54 12.50
C VAL A 619 -34.05 -30.30 12.64
N ASP A 620 -34.02 -29.64 13.79
CA ASP A 620 -34.76 -28.38 14.03
C ASP A 620 -34.14 -27.16 13.32
N GLY A 621 -33.06 -27.36 12.57
CA GLY A 621 -32.33 -26.32 11.85
C GLY A 621 -31.29 -25.58 12.70
N SER A 622 -31.21 -25.84 14.02
CA SER A 622 -30.15 -25.30 14.86
C SER A 622 -28.81 -25.98 14.59
N ALA A 623 -27.71 -25.31 14.96
CA ALA A 623 -26.36 -25.82 14.75
C ALA A 623 -25.54 -25.70 16.03
N LEU A 624 -24.70 -26.70 16.29
CA LEU A 624 -23.79 -26.76 17.43
C LEU A 624 -22.35 -26.70 16.91
N PRO A 625 -21.63 -25.59 17.11
CA PRO A 625 -20.21 -25.51 16.71
C PRO A 625 -19.38 -26.58 17.41
N VAL A 626 -18.49 -27.23 16.66
CA VAL A 626 -17.56 -28.22 17.22
C VAL A 626 -16.35 -27.49 17.80
N VAL A 627 -16.14 -27.61 19.11
CA VAL A 627 -15.03 -26.96 19.83
C VAL A 627 -13.80 -27.88 19.90
N LEU A 628 -12.60 -27.30 19.73
CA LEU A 628 -11.36 -28.00 20.08
C LEU A 628 -11.05 -27.71 21.56
N ASP A 629 -11.00 -28.75 22.41
CA ASP A 629 -10.69 -28.62 23.83
C ASP A 629 -9.17 -28.64 24.03
N ASP A 630 -8.57 -27.45 24.09
CA ASP A 630 -7.13 -27.20 24.20
C ASP A 630 -6.49 -27.66 25.53
N ARG A 631 -7.31 -28.06 26.52
CA ARG A 631 -6.83 -28.67 27.78
C ARG A 631 -6.43 -30.13 27.60
N THR A 632 -6.95 -30.78 26.56
CA THR A 632 -6.60 -32.13 26.13
C THR A 632 -5.80 -32.01 24.83
N ALA A 633 -4.71 -32.78 24.67
CA ALA A 633 -3.78 -32.63 23.55
C ALA A 633 -4.52 -32.44 22.21
N PRO A 634 -4.06 -31.50 21.35
CA PRO A 634 -4.86 -31.09 20.21
C PRO A 634 -5.09 -32.25 19.24
N VAL A 635 -6.25 -32.17 18.58
CA VAL A 635 -6.57 -32.97 17.42
C VAL A 635 -5.68 -32.52 16.26
N GLU A 636 -4.41 -32.92 16.26
CA GLU A 636 -3.47 -32.61 15.20
C GLU A 636 -3.57 -33.67 14.10
N LEU A 637 -3.98 -33.23 12.93
CA LEU A 637 -4.09 -34.04 11.74
C LEU A 637 -3.46 -33.27 10.58
N HIS A 638 -2.39 -33.81 10.01
CA HIS A 638 -1.76 -33.29 8.79
C HIS A 638 -1.78 -34.39 7.74
N VAL A 639 -2.69 -34.30 6.78
CA VAL A 639 -2.86 -35.33 5.73
C VAL A 639 -2.44 -34.76 4.39
N PRO A 640 -1.40 -35.30 3.73
CA PRO A 640 -1.10 -34.95 2.35
C PRO A 640 -2.30 -35.19 1.43
N LEU A 641 -2.56 -34.24 0.54
CA LEU A 641 -3.56 -34.35 -0.52
C LEU A 641 -2.89 -34.83 -1.82
N ALA A 642 -3.67 -35.33 -2.77
CA ALA A 642 -3.14 -35.85 -4.04
C ALA A 642 -2.25 -34.81 -4.75
N GLY A 643 -1.04 -35.25 -5.16
CA GLY A 643 -0.07 -34.41 -5.88
C GLY A 643 1.00 -33.73 -5.02
N ASP A 644 1.16 -34.11 -3.74
CA ASP A 644 2.25 -33.74 -2.80
C ASP A 644 2.51 -32.22 -2.59
N THR A 645 1.61 -31.35 -3.05
CA THR A 645 1.74 -29.88 -2.95
C THR A 645 0.83 -29.25 -1.91
N ARG A 646 -0.20 -29.97 -1.45
CA ARG A 646 -1.18 -29.51 -0.46
C ARG A 646 -1.40 -30.56 0.63
N ALA A 647 -1.85 -30.12 1.79
CA ALA A 647 -2.25 -30.99 2.89
C ALA A 647 -3.51 -30.44 3.58
N LEU A 648 -4.29 -31.35 4.15
CA LEU A 648 -5.43 -31.05 5.03
C LEU A 648 -4.94 -30.99 6.47
N TYR A 649 -5.12 -29.83 7.09
CA TYR A 649 -4.76 -29.54 8.48
C TYR A 649 -6.02 -29.48 9.34
N ALA A 650 -6.03 -30.13 10.50
CA ALA A 650 -7.01 -29.87 11.55
C ALA A 650 -6.42 -28.91 12.58
N LYS A 651 -7.08 -27.77 12.80
CA LYS A 651 -6.58 -26.73 13.70
C LYS A 651 -7.71 -25.93 14.36
N PRO A 652 -7.45 -25.25 15.49
CA PRO A 652 -8.42 -24.33 16.05
C PRO A 652 -8.61 -23.11 15.14
N SER A 653 -9.81 -22.54 15.11
CA SER A 653 -10.07 -21.19 14.62
C SER A 653 -9.66 -20.17 15.70
N PRO A 654 -9.64 -18.86 15.40
CA PRO A 654 -9.30 -17.85 16.40
C PRO A 654 -10.23 -17.78 17.62
N SER A 655 -11.41 -18.40 17.54
CA SER A 655 -12.36 -18.54 18.64
C SER A 655 -12.32 -19.92 19.31
N GLY A 656 -11.36 -20.78 18.95
CA GLY A 656 -11.23 -22.14 19.47
C GLY A 656 -12.28 -23.12 18.96
N TYR A 657 -12.79 -22.92 17.74
CA TYR A 657 -13.63 -23.91 17.04
C TYR A 657 -12.76 -24.82 16.17
N LEU A 658 -13.11 -26.08 15.99
CA LEU A 658 -12.40 -26.96 15.07
C LEU A 658 -12.61 -26.48 13.63
N GLN A 659 -11.53 -26.31 12.88
CA GLN A 659 -11.52 -25.99 11.47
C GLN A 659 -10.65 -27.01 10.72
N LEU A 660 -11.11 -27.46 9.55
CA LEU A 660 -10.25 -28.17 8.60
C LEU A 660 -9.76 -27.18 7.54
N CYS A 661 -8.47 -27.26 7.20
CA CYS A 661 -7.83 -26.35 6.25
C CYS A 661 -7.12 -27.15 5.17
N ASP A 662 -7.66 -27.14 3.95
CA ASP A 662 -6.94 -27.57 2.76
C ASP A 662 -6.00 -26.43 2.38
N GLN A 663 -4.69 -26.62 2.51
CA GLN A 663 -3.72 -25.56 2.23
C GLN A 663 -2.43 -26.12 1.60
N VAL A 664 -1.65 -25.23 0.99
CA VAL A 664 -0.30 -25.55 0.50
C VAL A 664 0.51 -26.17 1.62
N LEU A 665 1.24 -27.25 1.30
CA LEU A 665 2.02 -28.02 2.25
C LEU A 665 3.11 -27.13 2.89
N GLN A 666 3.12 -27.07 4.23
CA GLN A 666 4.03 -26.27 5.03
C GLN A 666 4.59 -27.06 6.22
N PRO A 667 5.87 -26.86 6.59
CA PRO A 667 6.38 -27.21 7.91
C PRO A 667 5.60 -26.51 9.03
N VAL A 668 5.45 -27.21 10.16
CA VAL A 668 4.78 -26.70 11.36
C VAL A 668 5.83 -26.40 12.41
N VAL A 669 5.89 -25.14 12.86
CA VAL A 669 6.84 -24.69 13.89
C VAL A 669 6.30 -25.05 15.27
N GLU A 670 7.02 -25.90 16.00
CA GLU A 670 6.63 -26.43 17.32
C GLU A 670 7.44 -25.81 18.46
N GLU A 671 8.65 -25.31 18.14
CA GLU A 671 9.61 -24.76 19.10
C GLU A 671 10.28 -23.51 18.51
N ILE A 672 10.44 -22.49 19.38
CA ILE A 672 11.04 -21.20 19.03
C ILE A 672 12.01 -20.80 20.14
N ALA A 673 13.22 -20.40 19.76
CA ALA A 673 14.23 -19.90 20.70
C ALA A 673 15.02 -18.72 20.12
N ARG A 674 15.68 -17.95 21.00
CA ARG A 674 16.67 -16.95 20.58
C ARG A 674 17.93 -17.67 20.07
N ALA A 675 18.54 -17.13 19.01
CA ALA A 675 19.84 -17.59 18.56
C ALA A 675 20.91 -17.30 19.64
N LYS A 676 22.00 -18.09 19.63
CA LYS A 676 23.05 -18.01 20.65
C LYS A 676 23.85 -16.70 20.60
N ASP A 677 23.94 -16.09 19.43
CA ASP A 677 24.59 -14.79 19.20
C ASP A 677 23.71 -13.61 19.62
N GLY A 678 22.42 -13.84 19.91
CA GLY A 678 21.45 -12.80 20.24
C GLY A 678 20.94 -11.99 19.05
N GLU A 679 21.38 -12.27 17.82
CA GLU A 679 21.03 -11.49 16.62
C GLU A 679 20.00 -12.21 15.72
N GLY A 680 19.18 -13.09 16.29
CA GLY A 680 18.15 -13.83 15.55
C GLY A 680 17.42 -14.89 16.34
N PHE A 681 16.79 -15.82 15.63
CA PHE A 681 15.93 -16.88 16.17
C PHE A 681 16.33 -18.26 15.63
N VAL A 682 15.86 -19.30 16.30
CA VAL A 682 15.93 -20.69 15.85
C VAL A 682 14.51 -21.26 15.89
N LEU A 683 14.11 -21.88 14.78
CA LEU A 683 12.84 -22.57 14.63
C LEU A 683 13.07 -24.08 14.52
N SER A 684 12.25 -24.89 15.18
CA SER A 684 12.20 -26.34 14.98
C SER A 684 10.76 -26.84 14.98
N GLY A 685 10.53 -27.96 14.31
CA GLY A 685 9.21 -28.60 14.29
C GLY A 685 9.12 -29.74 13.30
N SER A 686 7.91 -30.03 12.86
CA SER A 686 7.57 -31.19 12.04
C SER A 686 7.21 -30.82 10.60
N PHE A 687 7.28 -31.82 9.71
CA PHE A 687 6.85 -31.74 8.32
C PHE A 687 5.94 -32.93 7.99
N PRO A 688 4.78 -32.72 7.33
CA PRO A 688 3.79 -33.79 7.16
C PRO A 688 4.22 -34.98 6.29
N LEU A 689 5.28 -34.84 5.48
CA LEU A 689 5.79 -35.92 4.63
C LEU A 689 7.03 -36.58 5.26
N PRO A 690 7.14 -37.92 5.20
CA PRO A 690 8.36 -38.64 5.58
C PRO A 690 9.48 -38.44 4.55
N GLY A 691 10.72 -38.76 4.92
CA GLY A 691 11.89 -38.69 4.02
C GLY A 691 12.65 -37.37 4.09
N ALA A 692 13.61 -37.21 3.16
CA ALA A 692 14.44 -36.01 3.04
C ALA A 692 13.81 -35.01 2.06
N HIS A 693 13.63 -33.77 2.50
CA HIS A 693 13.07 -32.68 1.69
C HIS A 693 13.92 -31.44 1.80
N HIS A 694 14.10 -30.73 0.69
CA HIS A 694 14.91 -29.51 0.62
C HIS A 694 14.02 -28.28 0.48
N TYR A 695 14.00 -27.45 1.52
CA TYR A 695 13.21 -26.23 1.60
C TYR A 695 14.12 -25.03 1.84
N GLU A 696 13.55 -23.84 1.67
CA GLU A 696 14.13 -22.58 2.12
C GLU A 696 13.18 -21.96 3.14
N LEU A 697 13.73 -21.46 4.25
CA LEU A 697 13.08 -20.53 5.15
C LEU A 697 13.27 -19.13 4.58
N VAL A 698 12.17 -18.49 4.24
CA VAL A 698 12.16 -17.20 3.56
C VAL A 698 11.51 -16.16 4.43
N ILE A 699 12.14 -14.99 4.52
CA ILE A 699 11.54 -13.79 5.09
C ILE A 699 11.29 -12.78 3.99
N ARG A 700 10.03 -12.34 3.86
CA ARG A 700 9.60 -11.41 2.81
C ARG A 700 9.03 -10.14 3.41
N HIS A 701 9.60 -9.00 3.08
CA HIS A 701 9.12 -7.71 3.55
C HIS A 701 7.78 -7.37 2.86
N ARG A 702 6.74 -7.07 3.66
CA ARG A 702 5.36 -6.89 3.16
C ARG A 702 5.18 -5.79 2.11
N LYS A 703 5.98 -4.71 2.17
CA LYS A 703 5.91 -3.56 1.24
C LYS A 703 7.08 -3.40 0.26
N ARG A 704 8.32 -3.72 0.65
CA ARG A 704 9.52 -3.47 -0.16
C ARG A 704 9.79 -4.53 -1.22
N ARG A 705 9.08 -5.67 -1.18
CA ARG A 705 9.36 -6.87 -2.00
C ARG A 705 10.80 -7.40 -1.84
N GLU A 706 11.45 -7.04 -0.73
CA GLU A 706 12.73 -7.57 -0.29
C GLU A 706 12.52 -8.97 0.30
N GLU A 707 13.46 -9.87 0.04
CA GLU A 707 13.38 -11.26 0.46
C GLU A 707 14.77 -11.77 0.84
N HIS A 708 14.85 -12.52 1.94
CA HIS A 708 16.06 -13.28 2.32
C HIS A 708 15.67 -14.74 2.50
N ALA A 709 16.44 -15.64 1.89
CA ALA A 709 16.20 -17.08 1.91
C ALA A 709 17.36 -17.81 2.61
N PHE A 710 17.02 -18.79 3.45
CA PHE A 710 17.97 -19.60 4.19
C PHE A 710 17.68 -21.08 3.94
N PRO A 711 18.66 -21.91 3.56
CA PRO A 711 18.43 -23.32 3.29
C PRO A 711 17.98 -24.06 4.54
N VAL A 712 17.03 -24.98 4.37
CA VAL A 712 16.47 -25.84 5.42
C VAL A 712 16.45 -27.28 4.93
N GLU A 713 17.17 -28.13 5.65
CA GLU A 713 17.09 -29.58 5.47
C GLU A 713 16.00 -30.14 6.39
N ILE A 714 15.07 -30.89 5.80
CA ILE A 714 14.05 -31.64 6.51
C ILE A 714 14.45 -33.12 6.43
N ALA A 715 14.64 -33.76 7.57
CA ALA A 715 15.01 -35.17 7.69
C ALA A 715 14.08 -35.86 8.68
N ASP A 716 13.59 -37.06 8.31
CA ASP A 716 12.68 -37.87 9.12
C ASP A 716 11.44 -37.09 9.62
N GLY A 717 10.88 -36.23 8.76
CA GLY A 717 9.71 -35.42 9.07
C GLY A 717 9.97 -34.32 10.12
N ARG A 718 11.23 -33.96 10.40
CA ARG A 718 11.58 -32.84 11.28
C ARG A 718 12.55 -31.87 10.62
N PHE A 719 12.52 -30.62 11.07
CA PHE A 719 13.43 -29.59 10.60
C PHE A 719 13.97 -28.74 11.76
N ARG A 720 15.10 -28.08 11.50
CA ARG A 720 15.65 -27.03 12.36
C ARG A 720 16.29 -25.95 11.50
N ALA A 721 15.88 -24.70 11.68
CA ALA A 721 16.30 -23.58 10.85
C ALA A 721 16.73 -22.37 11.69
N ALA A 722 17.79 -21.68 11.25
CA ALA A 722 18.17 -20.38 11.79
C ALA A 722 17.39 -19.28 11.05
N LEU A 723 16.94 -18.28 11.79
CA LEU A 723 16.19 -17.13 11.29
C LEU A 723 16.89 -15.85 11.77
N PRO A 724 17.92 -15.37 11.05
CA PRO A 724 18.71 -14.23 11.50
C PRO A 724 17.94 -12.91 11.33
N ALA A 725 18.15 -11.98 12.27
CA ALA A 725 17.66 -10.60 12.18
C ALA A 725 18.67 -9.66 11.48
N VAL A 726 19.90 -10.15 11.26
CA VAL A 726 20.93 -9.56 10.39
C VAL A 726 21.16 -10.54 9.24
N PRO A 727 20.55 -10.32 8.06
CA PRO A 727 20.70 -11.24 6.94
C PRO A 727 22.16 -11.42 6.53
N THR A 728 22.56 -12.66 6.27
CA THR A 728 23.92 -13.01 5.86
C THR A 728 24.17 -12.87 4.35
N ALA A 729 23.11 -12.76 3.55
CA ALA A 729 23.16 -12.68 2.08
C ALA A 729 23.03 -11.24 1.54
N SER A 730 23.24 -10.22 2.39
CA SER A 730 23.13 -8.82 1.98
C SER A 730 24.44 -8.28 1.42
N PHE A 731 24.40 -7.68 0.23
CA PHE A 731 25.54 -6.92 -0.30
C PHE A 731 25.77 -5.60 0.45
N ALA A 732 24.80 -5.13 1.23
CA ALA A 732 24.90 -3.92 2.04
C ALA A 732 25.75 -4.06 3.32
N GLY A 733 26.42 -5.21 3.49
CA GLY A 733 27.18 -5.53 4.68
C GLY A 733 26.31 -6.10 5.80
N ARG A 734 26.82 -6.08 7.04
CA ARG A 734 26.11 -6.62 8.21
C ARG A 734 25.11 -5.61 8.79
N VAL A 735 24.01 -5.40 8.08
CA VAL A 735 22.91 -4.50 8.46
C VAL A 735 21.67 -5.28 8.96
N PRO A 736 20.93 -4.79 9.97
CA PRO A 736 19.70 -5.43 10.42
C PRO A 736 18.59 -5.32 9.37
N LEU A 737 17.56 -6.18 9.45
CA LEU A 737 16.38 -6.13 8.58
C LEU A 737 15.76 -4.72 8.50
N HIS A 738 15.36 -4.28 7.31
CA HIS A 738 14.57 -3.05 7.12
C HIS A 738 13.31 -3.02 8.01
N LYS A 739 12.92 -1.83 8.51
CA LYS A 739 11.80 -1.67 9.43
C LYS A 739 10.48 -2.02 8.76
N GLY A 740 9.62 -2.67 9.53
CA GLY A 740 8.28 -3.05 9.14
C GLY A 740 8.04 -4.53 9.37
N THR A 741 6.95 -4.98 8.78
CA THR A 741 6.48 -6.35 8.90
C THR A 741 7.05 -7.23 7.79
N TRP A 742 7.62 -8.34 8.21
CA TRP A 742 8.15 -9.41 7.40
C TRP A 742 7.29 -10.66 7.60
N THR A 743 6.91 -11.28 6.49
CA THR A 743 6.24 -12.59 6.50
C THR A 743 7.32 -13.65 6.54
N VAL A 744 7.20 -14.61 7.46
CA VAL A 744 8.06 -15.79 7.50
C VAL A 744 7.33 -16.90 6.76
N LEU A 745 7.96 -17.58 5.80
CA LEU A 745 7.36 -18.66 5.02
C LEU A 745 8.37 -19.74 4.69
N PHE A 746 7.90 -20.93 4.33
CA PHE A 746 8.71 -21.99 3.77
C PHE A 746 8.31 -22.26 2.31
N ARG A 747 9.30 -22.51 1.45
CA ARG A 747 9.08 -22.98 0.08
C ARG A 747 10.08 -24.06 -0.31
N PRO A 748 9.75 -24.98 -1.23
CA PRO A 748 10.71 -25.90 -1.81
C PRO A 748 11.84 -25.16 -2.54
N VAL A 749 13.06 -25.69 -2.48
CA VAL A 749 14.19 -25.18 -3.28
C VAL A 749 13.84 -25.28 -4.77
N GLY A 750 14.07 -24.20 -5.52
CA GLY A 750 13.75 -24.14 -6.96
C GLY A 750 12.29 -23.84 -7.29
N ALA A 751 11.46 -23.48 -6.30
CA ALA A 751 10.09 -23.02 -6.55
C ALA A 751 10.07 -21.83 -7.53
N ALA A 752 9.06 -21.79 -8.40
CA ALA A 752 8.93 -20.75 -9.40
C ALA A 752 8.89 -19.35 -8.75
N PHE A 753 9.63 -18.42 -9.35
CA PHE A 753 9.94 -17.12 -8.78
C PHE A 753 8.72 -16.37 -8.25
N ASP A 754 7.62 -16.30 -9.01
CA ASP A 754 6.41 -15.53 -8.68
C ASP A 754 5.33 -16.30 -7.90
N SER A 755 5.64 -17.50 -7.42
CA SER A 755 4.67 -18.28 -6.63
C SER A 755 4.35 -17.59 -5.31
N GLU A 756 3.06 -17.50 -4.96
CA GLU A 756 2.62 -17.14 -3.62
C GLU A 756 2.68 -18.35 -2.68
N TRP A 757 3.22 -18.12 -1.48
CA TRP A 757 3.36 -19.14 -0.45
C TRP A 757 2.72 -18.64 0.85
N PRO A 758 2.01 -19.51 1.60
CA PRO A 758 1.44 -19.12 2.88
C PRO A 758 2.54 -18.84 3.90
N ALA A 759 2.22 -18.04 4.91
CA ALA A 759 3.09 -17.84 6.05
C ALA A 759 3.32 -19.15 6.83
N ALA A 760 4.47 -19.26 7.48
CA ALA A 760 4.86 -20.41 8.29
C ALA A 760 3.83 -20.66 9.40
N VAL A 761 3.40 -21.92 9.50
CA VAL A 761 2.34 -22.38 10.40
C VAL A 761 2.91 -22.63 11.79
N LEU A 762 2.20 -22.19 12.83
CA LEU A 762 2.57 -22.37 14.23
C LEU A 762 1.72 -23.44 14.91
N ALA A 763 2.36 -24.35 15.65
CA ALA A 763 1.66 -25.23 16.57
C ALA A 763 1.18 -24.44 17.80
N ALA A 764 0.08 -24.88 18.41
CA ALA A 764 -0.51 -24.21 19.58
C ALA A 764 0.47 -24.12 20.78
N SER A 765 1.42 -25.07 20.89
CA SER A 765 2.49 -25.08 21.91
C SER A 765 3.37 -23.81 21.90
N THR A 766 3.45 -23.12 20.76
CA THR A 766 4.28 -21.92 20.60
C THR A 766 3.58 -20.63 21.00
N PHE A 767 2.25 -20.62 21.17
CA PHE A 767 1.48 -19.39 21.31
C PHE A 767 1.91 -18.55 22.53
N ASP A 768 2.20 -19.21 23.65
CA ASP A 768 2.63 -18.53 24.89
C ASP A 768 4.11 -18.10 24.86
N THR A 769 4.90 -18.59 23.89
CA THR A 769 6.31 -18.19 23.71
C THR A 769 6.46 -16.86 22.97
N LEU A 770 5.41 -16.41 22.27
CA LEU A 770 5.43 -15.24 21.40
C LEU A 770 4.70 -14.03 22.03
N PRO A 771 5.15 -12.78 21.77
CA PRO A 771 6.29 -12.45 20.92
C PRO A 771 7.62 -12.72 21.62
N LEU A 772 8.63 -13.06 20.82
CA LEU A 772 10.01 -13.22 21.27
C LEU A 772 10.85 -12.11 20.64
N GLU A 773 11.53 -11.32 21.47
CA GLU A 773 12.30 -10.16 21.00
C GLU A 773 13.81 -10.39 21.09
N VAL A 774 14.54 -9.80 20.13
CA VAL A 774 16.01 -9.68 20.09
C VAL A 774 16.41 -8.25 19.74
N GLU A 775 17.65 -7.88 20.06
CA GLU A 775 18.26 -6.63 19.61
C GLU A 775 19.41 -6.95 18.65
N ALA A 776 19.24 -6.58 17.39
CA ALA A 776 20.18 -6.87 16.32
C ALA A 776 20.75 -5.56 15.80
N ARG A 777 22.06 -5.32 15.99
CA ARG A 777 22.75 -4.09 15.54
C ARG A 777 22.03 -2.78 15.96
N GLY A 778 21.53 -2.72 17.20
CA GLY A 778 20.80 -1.54 17.73
C GLY A 778 19.35 -1.41 17.26
N LYS A 779 18.82 -2.45 16.59
CA LYS A 779 17.41 -2.52 16.15
C LYS A 779 16.67 -3.61 16.91
N HIS A 780 15.51 -3.28 17.45
CA HIS A 780 14.63 -4.27 18.07
C HIS A 780 13.86 -5.03 16.99
N VAL A 781 13.96 -6.36 17.02
CA VAL A 781 13.22 -7.25 16.14
C VAL A 781 12.38 -8.21 16.98
N ALA A 782 11.08 -8.23 16.73
CA ALA A 782 10.13 -9.09 17.42
C ALA A 782 9.66 -10.19 16.46
N LEU A 783 9.79 -11.45 16.87
CA LEU A 783 9.09 -12.55 16.25
C LEU A 783 7.71 -12.65 16.89
N GLU A 784 6.67 -12.55 16.07
CA GLU A 784 5.27 -12.44 16.51
C GLU A 784 4.41 -13.49 15.83
N ARG A 785 3.42 -13.99 16.57
CA ARG A 785 2.26 -14.63 15.97
C ARG A 785 1.42 -13.55 15.30
N ARG A 786 0.85 -13.80 14.12
CA ARG A 786 -0.11 -12.94 13.42
C ARG A 786 -1.11 -13.80 12.66
N LEU A 787 -2.26 -13.23 12.29
CA LEU A 787 -3.33 -13.94 11.59
C LEU A 787 -3.70 -15.26 12.30
N PHE A 788 -3.69 -15.23 13.64
CA PHE A 788 -3.92 -16.33 14.58
C PHE A 788 -2.83 -17.41 14.67
N ASP A 789 -2.40 -18.03 13.57
CA ASP A 789 -1.49 -19.19 13.60
C ASP A 789 -0.31 -19.07 12.63
N SER A 790 -0.02 -17.85 12.18
CA SER A 790 1.06 -17.57 11.24
C SER A 790 2.20 -16.80 11.90
N LEU A 791 3.42 -17.06 11.46
CA LEU A 791 4.62 -16.41 11.98
C LEU A 791 4.97 -15.15 11.18
N SER A 792 5.33 -14.07 11.89
CA SER A 792 5.77 -12.81 11.31
C SER A 792 6.91 -12.21 12.12
N LEU A 793 7.82 -11.50 11.44
CA LEU A 793 8.87 -10.71 12.07
C LEU A 793 8.51 -9.22 11.97
N GLU A 794 8.60 -8.49 13.07
CA GLU A 794 8.46 -7.04 13.12
C GLU A 794 9.81 -6.41 13.46
N ALA A 795 10.45 -5.81 12.46
CA ALA A 795 11.65 -5.01 12.66
C ALA A 795 11.22 -3.57 13.01
N ARG A 796 11.46 -3.13 14.24
CA ARG A 796 10.97 -1.84 14.74
C ARG A 796 11.78 -0.66 14.19
N ASP A 797 11.16 0.52 14.21
CA ASP A 797 11.86 1.78 13.90
C ASP A 797 12.98 2.01 14.94
N PRO A 798 14.20 2.42 14.54
CA PRO A 798 15.26 2.76 15.48
C PRO A 798 14.96 4.02 16.31
N LEU A 799 13.97 4.84 15.91
CA LEU A 799 13.43 5.90 16.74
C LEU A 799 12.42 5.33 17.74
N SER A 800 12.58 5.67 19.01
CA SER A 800 11.62 5.31 20.05
C SER A 800 10.24 5.92 19.78
N PRO A 801 9.15 5.39 20.37
CA PRO A 801 7.83 6.01 20.29
C PRO A 801 7.80 7.49 20.68
N ALA A 802 8.65 7.89 21.64
CA ALA A 802 8.78 9.28 22.08
C ALA A 802 9.49 10.19 21.07
N GLU A 803 10.27 9.63 20.13
CA GLU A 803 10.97 10.39 19.08
C GLU A 803 10.16 10.41 17.78
N ARG A 804 9.57 9.28 17.37
CA ARG A 804 8.97 9.10 16.03
C ARG A 804 7.58 9.71 15.85
N SER A 805 6.90 10.08 16.94
CA SER A 805 5.53 10.60 16.86
C SER A 805 5.47 11.91 16.06
N GLY A 806 4.39 12.11 15.28
CA GLY A 806 4.19 13.33 14.49
C GLY A 806 4.21 14.60 15.35
N TYR A 807 3.66 14.54 16.56
CA TYR A 807 3.73 15.62 17.55
C TYR A 807 5.17 16.01 17.91
N ARG A 808 6.02 15.03 18.22
CA ARG A 808 7.41 15.27 18.65
C ARG A 808 8.27 15.74 17.49
N GLN A 809 8.08 15.15 16.31
CA GLN A 809 8.71 15.60 15.07
C GLN A 809 8.32 17.05 14.74
N ARG A 810 7.05 17.42 14.95
CA ARG A 810 6.60 18.81 14.82
C ARG A 810 7.28 19.71 15.84
N GLN A 811 7.37 19.32 17.11
CA GLN A 811 8.08 20.12 18.13
C GLN A 811 9.54 20.37 17.73
N LEU A 812 10.26 19.34 17.28
CA LEU A 812 11.65 19.46 16.84
C LEU A 812 11.81 20.44 15.66
N ARG A 813 10.91 20.38 14.66
CA ARG A 813 10.86 21.35 13.55
C ARG A 813 10.60 22.78 14.02
N HIS A 814 9.67 22.96 14.97
CA HIS A 814 9.33 24.28 15.52
C HIS A 814 10.47 24.86 16.39
N SER A 815 11.21 24.02 17.12
CA SER A 815 12.37 24.43 17.92
C SER A 815 13.67 24.52 17.11
N PHE A 816 13.69 24.10 15.84
CA PHE A 816 14.89 24.11 15.01
C PHE A 816 15.57 25.49 14.93
N PRO A 817 14.85 26.63 14.78
CA PRO A 817 15.46 27.95 14.84
C PRO A 817 16.17 28.28 16.16
N GLU A 818 15.77 27.66 17.28
CA GLU A 818 16.44 27.82 18.58
C GLU A 818 17.75 27.03 18.63
N LEU A 819 17.77 25.80 18.07
CA LEU A 819 18.99 25.02 17.91
C LEU A 819 20.01 25.77 17.05
N GLN A 820 19.55 26.45 16.00
CA GLN A 820 20.40 27.28 15.13
C GLN A 820 21.01 28.50 15.83
N ARG A 821 20.64 28.82 17.08
CA ARG A 821 21.31 29.87 17.87
C ARG A 821 22.55 29.36 18.61
N ARG A 822 22.73 28.05 18.74
CA ARG A 822 23.94 27.46 19.34
C ARG A 822 25.17 27.74 18.46
N PRO A 823 26.40 27.76 18.99
CA PRO A 823 27.59 27.93 18.18
C PRO A 823 27.70 26.83 17.11
N LEU A 824 28.26 27.17 15.95
CA LEU A 824 28.69 26.15 15.00
C LEU A 824 29.83 25.33 15.60
N THR A 825 29.90 24.07 15.21
CA THR A 825 30.93 23.11 15.64
C THR A 825 31.75 22.66 14.45
N ASP A 826 33.02 22.29 14.67
CA ASP A 826 33.92 21.72 13.67
C ASP A 826 33.50 20.28 13.31
N THR A 827 32.32 20.18 12.72
CA THR A 827 31.61 18.96 12.38
C THR A 827 31.22 18.98 10.91
N VAL A 828 31.36 17.84 10.24
CA VAL A 828 30.82 17.56 8.92
C VAL A 828 29.63 16.63 9.06
N LEU A 829 28.45 17.07 8.64
CA LEU A 829 27.27 16.23 8.51
C LEU A 829 27.12 15.75 7.06
N TYR A 830 27.23 14.44 6.86
CA TYR A 830 26.93 13.78 5.59
C TYR A 830 25.46 13.37 5.58
N HIS A 831 24.72 13.88 4.59
CA HIS A 831 23.29 13.67 4.47
C HIS A 831 22.95 13.12 3.08
N THR A 832 22.74 11.81 2.97
CA THR A 832 22.42 11.12 1.71
C THR A 832 21.01 10.51 1.76
N VAL A 833 20.08 11.20 2.42
CA VAL A 833 18.70 10.74 2.62
C VAL A 833 17.79 11.41 1.61
N ARG A 834 16.90 10.63 0.99
CA ARG A 834 15.80 11.17 0.18
C ARG A 834 14.58 11.39 1.05
N GLU A 835 14.12 12.64 1.12
CA GLU A 835 12.86 13.01 1.73
C GLU A 835 11.70 12.93 0.71
N ASP A 836 11.38 11.72 0.24
CA ASP A 836 10.16 11.54 -0.55
C ASP A 836 8.93 11.53 0.37
N TRP A 837 7.81 12.09 -0.10
CA TRP A 837 6.58 12.30 0.68
C TRP A 837 5.96 11.04 1.31
N TRP A 838 6.44 9.84 0.97
CA TRP A 838 5.84 8.57 1.36
C TRP A 838 6.81 7.55 1.98
N ALA A 839 8.14 7.73 1.87
CA ALA A 839 9.15 6.95 2.60
C ALA A 839 10.51 7.69 2.56
N ALA A 840 11.20 7.77 3.71
CA ALA A 840 12.61 8.14 3.71
C ALA A 840 13.44 6.89 3.37
N ASP A 841 14.28 7.00 2.34
CA ASP A 841 15.21 5.96 1.88
C ASP A 841 16.61 6.59 1.67
N GLY A 842 17.66 5.75 1.69
CA GLY A 842 19.05 6.19 1.58
C GLY A 842 19.78 6.21 2.92
N GLY A 843 20.70 7.16 3.11
CA GLY A 843 21.62 7.16 4.25
C GLY A 843 22.71 6.07 4.18
N LEU A 844 22.91 5.47 3.00
CA LEU A 844 23.99 4.54 2.71
C LEU A 844 25.34 5.27 2.72
N TYR A 845 26.41 4.55 3.06
CA TYR A 845 27.78 5.04 2.98
C TYR A 845 28.31 4.87 1.56
N THR A 846 28.06 5.86 0.70
CA THR A 846 28.25 5.73 -0.75
C THR A 846 28.37 7.11 -1.42
N ASP A 847 28.60 7.10 -2.73
CA ASP A 847 28.56 8.25 -3.64
C ASP A 847 29.61 9.34 -3.33
N SER A 848 29.48 10.53 -3.92
CA SER A 848 30.46 11.62 -3.76
C SER A 848 30.64 12.06 -2.30
N PRO A 849 29.61 12.07 -1.43
CA PRO A 849 29.79 12.32 -0.01
C PRO A 849 30.73 11.33 0.70
N ARG A 850 30.78 10.05 0.29
CA ARG A 850 31.72 9.05 0.83
C ARG A 850 33.15 9.43 0.47
N ALA A 851 33.41 9.73 -0.80
CA ALA A 851 34.74 10.11 -1.27
C ALA A 851 35.23 11.41 -0.59
N VAL A 852 34.34 12.39 -0.40
CA VAL A 852 34.67 13.62 0.35
C VAL A 852 35.02 13.29 1.81
N HIS A 853 34.27 12.40 2.46
CA HIS A 853 34.61 11.93 3.81
C HIS A 853 35.99 11.28 3.86
N GLU A 854 36.25 10.31 2.98
CA GLU A 854 37.52 9.57 2.95
C GLU A 854 38.71 10.52 2.73
N GLU A 855 38.56 11.53 1.86
CA GLU A 855 39.59 12.54 1.63
C GLU A 855 39.83 13.45 2.85
N LEU A 856 38.78 13.91 3.53
CA LEU A 856 38.92 14.73 4.74
C LEU A 856 39.59 13.95 5.88
N VAL A 857 39.22 12.67 6.04
CA VAL A 857 39.85 11.75 7.01
C VAL A 857 41.32 11.52 6.66
N ARG A 858 41.64 11.28 5.38
CA ARG A 858 43.02 11.07 4.89
C ARG A 858 43.93 12.25 5.21
N ARG A 859 43.40 13.48 5.24
CA ARG A 859 44.13 14.71 5.60
C ARG A 859 44.37 14.88 7.10
N GLY A 860 43.73 14.07 7.96
CA GLY A 860 43.90 14.13 9.42
C GLY A 860 43.38 15.43 10.04
N LEU A 861 42.36 16.05 9.44
CA LEU A 861 41.75 17.26 9.96
C LEU A 861 41.00 16.97 11.26
N PRO A 862 41.00 17.88 12.26
CA PRO A 862 40.34 17.68 13.54
C PRO A 862 38.82 17.92 13.45
N LEU A 863 38.17 17.30 12.47
CA LEU A 863 36.73 17.42 12.21
C LEU A 863 36.00 16.20 12.78
N ARG A 864 34.85 16.44 13.41
CA ARG A 864 33.92 15.36 13.76
C ARG A 864 33.09 14.98 12.53
N HIS A 865 33.00 13.69 12.22
CA HIS A 865 32.26 13.20 11.05
C HIS A 865 30.99 12.49 11.46
N LEU A 866 29.85 13.09 11.11
CA LEU A 866 28.51 12.55 11.39
C LEU A 866 27.87 12.08 10.08
N TRP A 867 27.43 10.82 10.03
CA TRP A 867 26.74 10.27 8.87
C TRP A 867 25.26 10.03 9.19
N THR A 868 24.36 10.59 8.39
CA THR A 868 22.93 10.37 8.57
C THR A 868 22.57 8.95 8.10
N SER A 869 22.10 8.09 9.02
CA SER A 869 21.58 6.76 8.68
C SER A 869 20.06 6.74 8.78
N VAL A 870 19.42 6.15 7.77
CA VAL A 870 18.02 5.77 7.82
C VAL A 870 17.94 4.30 8.19
N ASP A 871 17.20 4.01 9.25
CA ASP A 871 16.81 2.64 9.58
C ASP A 871 17.98 1.66 9.86
N LEU A 872 19.16 2.23 10.16
CA LEU A 872 20.42 1.51 10.40
C LEU A 872 20.86 0.64 9.23
N GLN A 873 20.57 1.06 8.00
CA GLN A 873 20.85 0.29 6.77
C GLN A 873 22.24 0.57 6.16
N ALA A 874 23.16 1.13 6.94
CA ALA A 874 24.50 1.46 6.48
C ALA A 874 25.54 0.91 7.45
N GLU A 875 26.49 0.13 6.93
CA GLU A 875 27.70 -0.23 7.66
C GLU A 875 28.72 0.92 7.52
N LEU A 876 29.01 1.59 8.62
CA LEU A 876 29.89 2.78 8.65
C LEU A 876 31.31 2.41 9.11
N PRO A 877 32.35 3.08 8.57
CA PRO A 877 33.71 2.94 9.11
C PRO A 877 33.80 3.57 10.50
N GLN A 878 34.82 3.18 11.27
CA GLN A 878 35.06 3.73 12.62
C GLN A 878 35.29 5.26 12.64
N THR A 879 35.62 5.84 11.50
CA THR A 879 35.87 7.27 11.33
C THR A 879 34.59 8.09 11.15
N ALA A 880 33.42 7.45 11.01
CA ALA A 880 32.13 8.12 10.85
C ALA A 880 31.14 7.68 11.96
N GLU A 881 30.59 8.65 12.69
CA GLU A 881 29.57 8.39 13.71
C GLU A 881 28.16 8.36 13.10
N CYS A 882 27.39 7.31 13.40
CA CYS A 882 26.01 7.19 12.94
C CYS A 882 25.09 8.20 13.66
N VAL A 883 24.32 8.98 12.89
CA VAL A 883 23.24 9.83 13.39
C VAL A 883 21.91 9.36 12.80
N ARG A 884 20.98 8.93 13.66
CA ARG A 884 19.66 8.42 13.24
C ARG A 884 18.84 9.56 12.63
N HIS A 885 18.43 9.42 11.37
CA HIS A 885 17.59 10.41 10.70
C HIS A 885 16.34 10.75 11.54
N ARG A 886 15.99 12.04 11.64
CA ARG A 886 14.86 12.58 12.43
C ARG A 886 14.95 12.40 13.95
N SER A 887 16.07 11.92 14.49
CA SER A 887 16.30 11.96 15.93
C SER A 887 16.61 13.38 16.42
N PRO A 888 16.47 13.69 17.72
CA PRO A 888 16.89 14.97 18.28
C PRO A 888 18.35 15.33 17.95
N GLU A 889 19.25 14.34 17.96
CA GLU A 889 20.68 14.54 17.62
C GLU A 889 20.86 14.93 16.15
N TRP A 890 20.02 14.41 15.24
CA TRP A 890 20.05 14.80 13.83
C TRP A 890 19.63 16.26 13.62
N PHE A 891 18.59 16.73 14.32
CA PHE A 891 18.19 18.14 14.27
C PHE A 891 19.30 19.05 14.81
N GLU A 892 19.97 18.65 15.88
CA GLU A 892 21.13 19.39 16.43
C GLU A 892 22.32 19.40 15.46
N ALA A 893 22.67 18.26 14.87
CA ALA A 893 23.73 18.16 13.87
C ALA A 893 23.45 19.06 12.66
N LEU A 894 22.23 19.02 12.11
CA LEU A 894 21.83 19.86 10.99
C LEU A 894 21.88 21.36 11.33
N ALA A 895 21.57 21.73 12.57
CA ALA A 895 21.59 23.12 13.03
C ALA A 895 22.99 23.67 13.35
N THR A 896 23.94 22.80 13.73
CA THR A 896 25.23 23.22 14.32
C THR A 896 26.47 22.76 13.56
N ALA A 897 26.36 21.82 12.62
CA ALA A 897 27.52 21.41 11.83
C ALA A 897 28.00 22.56 10.94
N LYS A 898 29.32 22.85 10.97
CA LYS A 898 29.94 23.85 10.10
C LYS A 898 29.83 23.45 8.63
N TYR A 899 29.97 22.17 8.32
CA TYR A 899 29.88 21.64 6.95
C TYR A 899 28.73 20.65 6.82
N ILE A 900 27.91 20.80 5.79
CA ILE A 900 26.89 19.83 5.38
C ILE A 900 27.23 19.37 3.97
N VAL A 901 27.42 18.07 3.79
CA VAL A 901 27.71 17.45 2.49
C VAL A 901 26.52 16.57 2.12
N THR A 902 25.89 16.85 1.00
CA THR A 902 24.68 16.13 0.54
C THR A 902 24.78 15.82 -0.96
N SER A 903 24.15 14.73 -1.38
CA SER A 903 23.85 14.42 -2.79
C SER A 903 22.35 14.45 -3.07
N THR A 904 21.53 14.73 -2.05
CA THR A 904 20.06 14.71 -2.08
C THR A 904 19.50 16.03 -1.58
N HIS A 905 18.17 16.14 -1.58
CA HIS A 905 17.41 17.30 -1.10
C HIS A 905 17.44 17.42 0.43
N LEU A 906 17.62 18.64 0.93
CA LEU A 906 17.51 19.01 2.35
C LEU A 906 16.06 19.35 2.75
N PRO A 907 15.70 19.29 4.04
CA PRO A 907 14.35 19.61 4.49
C PRO A 907 13.93 21.04 4.17
N THR A 908 12.66 21.25 3.76
CA THR A 908 12.14 22.56 3.33
C THR A 908 12.24 23.68 4.36
N TYR A 909 12.30 23.34 5.66
CA TYR A 909 12.44 24.29 6.77
C TYR A 909 13.90 24.63 7.10
N PHE A 910 14.87 23.92 6.52
CA PHE A 910 16.28 24.21 6.71
C PHE A 910 16.62 25.58 6.11
N ARG A 911 17.37 26.38 6.88
CA ARG A 911 17.90 27.67 6.44
C ARG A 911 19.38 27.71 6.80
N ARG A 912 20.26 27.80 5.81
CA ARG A 912 21.71 27.90 6.04
C ARG A 912 21.99 29.21 6.79
N ARG A 913 22.85 29.15 7.81
CA ARG A 913 23.27 30.34 8.58
C ARG A 913 24.68 30.81 8.21
N PRO A 914 25.05 32.07 8.51
CA PRO A 914 26.43 32.53 8.33
C PRO A 914 27.44 31.61 9.04
N GLY A 915 28.53 31.27 8.33
CA GLY A 915 29.58 30.36 8.78
C GLY A 915 29.30 28.87 8.52
N GLN A 916 28.09 28.51 8.07
CA GLN A 916 27.73 27.14 7.68
C GLN A 916 27.85 26.98 6.17
N VAL A 917 28.47 25.89 5.70
CA VAL A 917 28.69 25.61 4.29
C VAL A 917 27.89 24.36 3.87
N VAL A 918 27.10 24.49 2.80
CA VAL A 918 26.32 23.38 2.22
C VAL A 918 26.91 23.02 0.86
N LEU A 919 27.51 21.85 0.77
CA LEU A 919 28.02 21.28 -0.46
C LEU A 919 26.97 20.31 -1.03
N GLN A 920 26.37 20.70 -2.15
CA GLN A 920 25.51 19.85 -2.95
C GLN A 920 26.35 19.17 -4.03
N THR A 921 26.52 17.86 -3.92
CA THR A 921 27.28 17.05 -4.87
C THR A 921 26.44 16.61 -6.07
N TRP A 922 25.10 16.64 -5.94
CA TRP A 922 24.17 16.04 -6.90
C TRP A 922 24.49 14.54 -7.16
N GLN A 923 23.79 13.89 -8.09
CA GLN A 923 23.88 12.43 -8.29
C GLN A 923 24.39 12.02 -9.68
N GLY A 924 24.99 12.94 -10.42
CA GLY A 924 25.61 12.67 -11.71
C GLY A 924 25.24 13.65 -12.81
N THR A 925 25.93 13.52 -13.94
CA THR A 925 25.72 14.37 -15.12
C THR A 925 24.32 14.14 -15.70
N PRO A 926 23.51 15.20 -15.92
CA PRO A 926 22.12 15.03 -16.32
C PRO A 926 22.00 14.63 -17.81
N LEU A 927 21.76 13.34 -18.07
CA LEU A 927 21.30 12.88 -19.39
C LEU A 927 19.84 13.31 -19.64
N LYS A 928 19.02 13.13 -18.62
CA LYS A 928 17.59 13.47 -18.59
C LYS A 928 17.42 14.93 -18.17
N ARG A 929 16.29 15.54 -18.53
CA ARG A 929 15.91 16.85 -17.98
C ARG A 929 15.60 16.71 -16.49
N VAL A 930 16.08 17.65 -15.69
CA VAL A 930 15.94 17.66 -14.23
C VAL A 930 15.56 19.06 -13.75
N GLY A 931 15.05 19.17 -12.52
CA GLY A 931 14.66 20.45 -11.94
C GLY A 931 13.61 21.19 -12.78
N THR A 932 13.88 22.46 -13.07
CA THR A 932 12.99 23.35 -13.85
C THR A 932 12.99 23.08 -15.35
N ASP A 933 13.95 22.29 -15.87
CA ASP A 933 13.98 21.90 -17.29
C ASP A 933 12.93 20.84 -17.63
N PHE A 934 12.25 20.27 -16.64
CA PHE A 934 11.22 19.26 -16.87
C PHE A 934 9.93 19.91 -17.40
N GLU A 935 9.54 19.59 -18.64
CA GLU A 935 8.43 20.26 -19.34
C GLU A 935 7.06 19.56 -19.19
N LYS A 936 7.00 18.30 -18.73
CA LYS A 936 5.75 17.50 -18.76
C LYS A 936 5.03 17.45 -17.40
N VAL A 937 3.72 17.66 -17.42
CA VAL A 937 2.90 17.76 -16.20
C VAL A 937 2.51 16.38 -15.62
N TRP A 938 2.51 15.31 -16.43
CA TRP A 938 2.06 13.97 -16.03
C TRP A 938 2.76 13.39 -14.80
N PHE A 939 4.03 13.74 -14.62
CA PHE A 939 4.90 13.16 -13.59
C PHE A 939 5.65 14.21 -12.75
N THR A 940 5.40 15.50 -12.97
CA THR A 940 6.02 16.58 -12.20
C THR A 940 5.03 17.16 -11.21
N ASP A 941 5.35 16.99 -9.93
CA ASP A 941 4.59 17.58 -8.84
C ASP A 941 4.93 19.07 -8.73
N ALA A 942 3.92 19.96 -8.74
CA ALA A 942 4.11 21.38 -8.44
C ALA A 942 4.82 21.58 -7.08
N GLY A 943 4.59 20.66 -6.14
CA GLY A 943 5.28 20.60 -4.85
C GLY A 943 6.81 20.40 -4.96
N TYR A 944 7.29 19.66 -5.97
CA TYR A 944 8.72 19.47 -6.21
C TYR A 944 9.41 20.79 -6.62
N LEU A 945 8.81 21.53 -7.56
CA LEU A 945 9.36 22.82 -7.99
C LEU A 945 9.33 23.85 -6.85
N GLU A 946 8.27 23.86 -6.03
CA GLU A 946 8.20 24.70 -4.83
C GLU A 946 9.24 24.32 -3.76
N HIS A 947 9.58 23.04 -3.63
CA HIS A 947 10.67 22.59 -2.78
C HIS A 947 12.01 23.16 -3.26
N LEU A 948 12.34 23.01 -4.55
CA LEU A 948 13.58 23.52 -5.14
C LEU A 948 13.74 25.03 -4.92
N LYS A 949 12.68 25.82 -5.12
CA LYS A 949 12.70 27.28 -4.88
C LYS A 949 13.12 27.66 -3.46
N LYS A 950 12.81 26.82 -2.46
CA LYS A 950 13.16 27.06 -1.06
C LYS A 950 14.55 26.54 -0.71
N GLU A 951 14.94 25.41 -1.30
CA GLU A 951 16.15 24.68 -0.95
C GLU A 951 17.40 25.20 -1.68
N VAL A 952 17.33 25.43 -3.01
CA VAL A 952 18.50 25.82 -3.82
C VAL A 952 19.23 27.05 -3.27
N PRO A 953 18.56 28.11 -2.78
CA PRO A 953 19.24 29.25 -2.16
C PRO A 953 20.04 28.91 -0.89
N GLN A 954 19.83 27.73 -0.30
CA GLN A 954 20.54 27.27 0.89
C GLN A 954 21.87 26.57 0.55
N TRP A 955 22.14 26.24 -0.72
CA TRP A 955 23.40 25.62 -1.14
C TRP A 955 24.53 26.67 -1.19
N SER A 956 25.72 26.33 -0.71
CA SER A 956 26.93 27.15 -0.89
C SER A 956 27.62 26.81 -2.22
N LEU A 957 27.75 25.51 -2.48
CA LEU A 957 28.55 24.94 -3.56
C LEU A 957 27.72 23.86 -4.27
N LEU A 958 27.83 23.79 -5.61
CA LEU A 958 27.24 22.74 -6.44
C LEU A 958 28.31 22.04 -7.27
N VAL A 959 28.48 20.73 -7.16
CA VAL A 959 29.47 19.97 -7.96
C VAL A 959 28.94 19.69 -9.37
N ALA A 960 29.81 19.84 -10.36
CA ALA A 960 29.58 19.42 -11.74
C ALA A 960 30.71 18.48 -12.20
N GLY A 961 30.32 17.35 -12.81
CA GLY A 961 31.26 16.34 -13.32
C GLY A 961 32.03 16.75 -14.58
N SER A 962 31.55 17.76 -15.31
CA SER A 962 32.19 18.25 -16.54
C SER A 962 31.87 19.71 -16.81
N ARG A 963 32.67 20.33 -17.70
CA ARG A 963 32.42 21.71 -18.16
C ARG A 963 31.11 21.85 -18.91
N TRP A 964 30.64 20.77 -19.55
CA TRP A 964 29.33 20.73 -20.19
C TRP A 964 28.18 20.65 -19.16
N ALA A 965 28.33 19.84 -18.10
CA ALA A 965 27.29 19.67 -17.09
C ALA A 965 27.04 20.93 -16.25
N ALA A 966 28.09 21.72 -16.00
CA ALA A 966 28.03 22.92 -15.15
C ALA A 966 26.93 23.93 -15.56
N PRO A 967 26.85 24.41 -16.83
CA PRO A 967 25.77 25.31 -17.24
C PRO A 967 24.39 24.65 -17.26
N VAL A 968 24.30 23.33 -17.51
CA VAL A 968 23.02 22.59 -17.50
C VAL A 968 22.45 22.53 -16.08
N LEU A 969 23.26 22.09 -15.11
CA LEU A 969 22.87 22.01 -13.70
C LEU A 969 22.54 23.40 -13.12
N ARG A 970 23.32 24.42 -13.48
CA ARG A 970 23.05 25.81 -13.09
C ARG A 970 21.65 26.25 -13.53
N ARG A 971 21.29 26.03 -14.80
CA ARG A 971 19.98 26.39 -15.35
C ARG A 971 18.86 25.57 -14.71
N ALA A 972 19.01 24.24 -14.68
CA ALA A 972 18.00 23.31 -14.19
C ALA A 972 17.61 23.54 -12.73
N PHE A 973 18.54 24.01 -11.89
CA PHE A 973 18.25 24.35 -10.49
C PHE A 973 18.03 25.85 -10.25
N GLY A 974 18.31 26.73 -11.22
CA GLY A 974 18.35 28.17 -10.99
C GLY A 974 19.37 28.57 -9.91
N PHE A 975 20.51 27.88 -9.85
CA PHE A 975 21.51 28.07 -8.80
C PHE A 975 22.45 29.24 -9.14
N GLU A 976 22.45 30.27 -8.29
CA GLU A 976 23.26 31.49 -8.50
C GLU A 976 24.66 31.43 -7.86
N GLY A 977 24.94 30.39 -7.06
CA GLY A 977 26.21 30.24 -6.36
C GLY A 977 27.34 29.63 -7.20
N LYS A 978 28.43 29.24 -6.51
CA LYS A 978 29.63 28.68 -7.13
C LYS A 978 29.38 27.23 -7.56
N VAL A 979 29.39 26.99 -8.87
CA VAL A 979 29.43 25.63 -9.43
C VAL A 979 30.88 25.19 -9.53
N LEU A 980 31.22 24.07 -8.90
CA LEU A 980 32.54 23.47 -8.88
C LEU A 980 32.68 22.53 -10.06
N GLU A 981 33.40 22.99 -11.09
CA GLU A 981 33.91 22.16 -12.17
C GLU A 981 35.08 21.33 -11.67
N SER A 982 34.78 20.22 -11.00
CA SER A 982 35.78 19.41 -10.29
C SER A 982 35.89 17.96 -10.76
N GLY A 983 34.98 17.47 -11.60
CA GLY A 983 34.72 16.03 -11.67
C GLY A 983 33.87 15.57 -10.47
N TYR A 984 33.43 14.31 -10.49
CA TYR A 984 32.67 13.73 -9.38
C TYR A 984 33.61 12.97 -8.42
N PRO A 985 33.63 13.32 -7.13
CA PRO A 985 34.45 12.60 -6.12
C PRO A 985 34.26 11.09 -6.13
N ARG A 986 33.04 10.58 -6.40
CA ARG A 986 32.78 9.13 -6.47
C ARG A 986 33.56 8.40 -7.58
N ASN A 987 33.99 9.12 -8.61
CA ASN A 987 34.72 8.54 -9.74
C ASN A 987 36.21 8.37 -9.46
N ASP A 988 36.75 8.94 -8.37
CA ASP A 988 38.18 8.85 -8.05
C ASP A 988 38.66 7.39 -7.88
N VAL A 989 37.78 6.49 -7.41
CA VAL A 989 38.08 5.05 -7.27
C VAL A 989 38.44 4.37 -8.60
N LEU A 990 37.96 4.90 -9.73
CA LEU A 990 38.26 4.37 -11.07
C LEU A 990 39.71 4.66 -11.51
N PHE A 991 40.35 5.66 -10.87
CA PHE A 991 41.72 6.10 -11.12
C PHE A 991 42.70 5.69 -10.01
N ALA A 992 42.20 5.12 -8.91
CA ALA A 992 43.00 4.74 -7.76
C ALA A 992 44.13 3.75 -8.13
N ALA A 993 45.31 3.93 -7.54
CA ALA A 993 46.47 3.08 -7.82
C ALA A 993 46.25 1.61 -7.41
N ASP A 994 45.37 1.36 -6.44
CA ASP A 994 44.99 0.04 -5.93
C ASP A 994 43.59 -0.40 -6.40
N ARG A 995 43.07 0.18 -7.49
CA ARG A 995 41.75 -0.17 -8.02
C ARG A 995 41.60 -1.67 -8.35
N GLU A 996 42.66 -2.34 -8.81
CA GLU A 996 42.61 -3.77 -9.11
C GLU A 996 42.36 -4.61 -7.85
N LYS A 997 42.97 -4.22 -6.72
CA LYS A 997 42.72 -4.86 -5.42
C LYS A 997 41.27 -4.62 -4.95
N THR A 998 40.73 -3.42 -5.22
CA THR A 998 39.32 -3.13 -4.94
C THR A 998 38.41 -3.99 -5.82
N ALA A 999 38.72 -4.13 -7.11
CA ALA A 999 37.97 -4.98 -8.03
C ALA A 999 37.99 -6.47 -7.60
N GLU A 1000 39.14 -6.99 -7.19
CA GLU A 1000 39.29 -8.35 -6.65
C GLU A 1000 38.39 -8.57 -5.43
N ARG A 1001 38.42 -7.63 -4.46
CA ARG A 1001 37.54 -7.67 -3.27
C ARG A 1001 36.06 -7.68 -3.66
N VAL A 1002 35.66 -6.85 -4.61
CA VAL A 1002 34.25 -6.76 -5.06
C VAL A 1002 33.84 -8.07 -5.75
N ARG A 1003 34.69 -8.64 -6.60
CA ARG A 1003 34.44 -9.94 -7.25
C ARG A 1003 34.31 -11.07 -6.24
N GLU A 1004 35.18 -11.10 -5.22
CA GLU A 1004 35.11 -12.06 -4.11
C GLU A 1004 33.82 -11.90 -3.30
N GLN A 1005 33.46 -10.67 -2.94
CA GLN A 1005 32.24 -10.35 -2.18
C GLN A 1005 30.96 -10.73 -2.94
N LEU A 1006 30.95 -10.58 -4.27
CA LEU A 1006 29.85 -10.99 -5.15
C LEU A 1006 29.84 -12.51 -5.44
N GLY A 1007 30.90 -13.24 -5.08
CA GLY A 1007 31.06 -14.66 -5.36
C GLY A 1007 31.10 -14.98 -6.87
N LEU A 1008 31.73 -14.11 -7.67
CA LEU A 1008 31.75 -14.28 -9.12
C LEU A 1008 32.71 -15.39 -9.54
N PRO A 1009 32.36 -16.21 -10.54
CA PRO A 1009 33.23 -17.24 -11.08
C PRO A 1009 34.50 -16.63 -11.71
N GLU A 1010 35.63 -17.31 -11.51
CA GLU A 1010 36.92 -16.88 -12.06
C GLU A 1010 36.91 -16.94 -13.60
N GLY A 1011 37.61 -16.00 -14.23
CA GLY A 1011 37.78 -15.95 -15.70
C GLY A 1011 36.58 -15.46 -16.51
N LYS A 1012 35.39 -15.31 -15.90
CA LYS A 1012 34.21 -14.80 -16.61
C LYS A 1012 34.20 -13.28 -16.73
N GLN A 1013 33.75 -12.82 -17.90
CA GLN A 1013 33.51 -11.41 -18.19
C GLN A 1013 32.26 -10.92 -17.45
N VAL A 1014 32.31 -9.72 -16.88
CA VAL A 1014 31.23 -9.15 -16.06
C VAL A 1014 30.44 -8.12 -16.89
N VAL A 1015 29.18 -8.44 -17.15
CA VAL A 1015 28.21 -7.54 -17.77
C VAL A 1015 27.40 -6.87 -16.67
N LEU A 1016 27.42 -5.54 -16.57
CA LEU A 1016 26.54 -4.80 -15.68
C LEU A 1016 25.36 -4.24 -16.46
N TYR A 1017 24.15 -4.69 -16.15
CA TYR A 1017 22.91 -4.13 -16.68
C TYR A 1017 22.24 -3.22 -15.65
N ALA A 1018 22.20 -1.92 -15.93
CA ALA A 1018 21.62 -0.90 -15.06
C ALA A 1018 20.52 -0.10 -15.78
N PRO A 1019 19.30 -0.65 -15.92
CA PRO A 1019 18.18 0.05 -16.54
C PRO A 1019 17.61 1.14 -15.63
N THR A 1020 17.10 2.21 -16.21
CA THR A 1020 16.42 3.26 -15.43
C THR A 1020 14.98 2.86 -15.06
N TYR A 1021 14.38 3.48 -14.03
CA TYR A 1021 12.95 3.27 -13.79
C TYR A 1021 12.11 4.14 -14.74
N ARG A 1022 10.83 3.81 -14.89
CA ARG A 1022 9.88 4.54 -15.73
C ARG A 1022 8.76 5.15 -14.88
N GLU A 1023 8.47 6.43 -15.08
CA GLU A 1023 7.55 7.20 -14.24
C GLU A 1023 6.08 6.75 -14.35
N ASP A 1024 5.68 6.25 -15.53
CA ASP A 1024 4.40 5.60 -15.80
C ASP A 1024 4.26 4.29 -15.02
N ARG A 1025 5.36 3.59 -14.74
CA ARG A 1025 5.36 2.33 -13.99
C ARG A 1025 5.26 2.48 -12.47
N ARG A 1026 4.58 3.51 -11.97
CA ARG A 1026 4.41 3.76 -10.52
C ARG A 1026 3.41 2.79 -9.89
N LEU A 1027 3.84 2.10 -8.84
CA LEU A 1027 2.99 1.16 -8.10
C LEU A 1027 1.98 1.90 -7.18
N PRO A 1028 0.77 1.34 -6.96
CA PRO A 1028 -0.24 1.93 -6.08
C PRO A 1028 0.21 2.10 -4.62
N ASP A 1029 1.09 1.23 -4.14
CA ASP A 1029 1.66 1.22 -2.78
C ASP A 1029 3.00 1.97 -2.65
N GLY A 1030 3.39 2.68 -3.71
CA GLY A 1030 4.62 3.46 -3.80
C GLY A 1030 5.79 2.68 -4.38
N GLY A 1031 6.74 3.39 -4.99
CA GLY A 1031 7.82 2.81 -5.79
C GLY A 1031 7.39 2.53 -7.23
N TYR A 1032 8.26 1.86 -7.99
CA TYR A 1032 8.05 1.57 -9.42
C TYR A 1032 8.18 0.08 -9.71
N GLN A 1033 7.46 -0.40 -10.72
CA GLN A 1033 7.61 -1.76 -11.22
C GLN A 1033 8.94 -1.90 -11.97
N LEU A 1034 9.56 -3.09 -11.89
CA LEU A 1034 10.70 -3.42 -12.74
C LEU A 1034 10.23 -3.62 -14.18
N ASN A 1035 10.88 -2.92 -15.10
CA ASN A 1035 10.63 -3.04 -16.54
C ASN A 1035 11.85 -3.69 -17.22
N LEU A 1036 12.14 -4.95 -16.88
CA LEU A 1036 13.28 -5.69 -17.42
C LEU A 1036 12.90 -6.29 -18.78
N GLN A 1037 13.42 -5.74 -19.88
CA GLN A 1037 13.08 -6.18 -21.24
C GLN A 1037 14.12 -7.13 -21.86
N LEU A 1038 15.22 -7.40 -21.14
CA LEU A 1038 16.27 -8.30 -21.59
C LEU A 1038 15.80 -9.74 -21.36
N ASP A 1039 15.77 -10.55 -22.41
CA ASP A 1039 15.51 -11.99 -22.34
C ASP A 1039 16.69 -12.68 -21.68
N LEU A 1040 16.57 -12.89 -20.37
CA LEU A 1040 17.61 -13.49 -19.53
C LEU A 1040 17.92 -14.94 -19.93
N ALA A 1041 16.90 -15.70 -20.35
CA ALA A 1041 17.05 -17.07 -20.76
C ALA A 1041 17.85 -17.16 -22.08
N ALA A 1042 17.53 -16.33 -23.07
CA ALA A 1042 18.28 -16.25 -24.32
C ALA A 1042 19.72 -15.76 -24.09
N ALA A 1043 19.90 -14.74 -23.25
CA ALA A 1043 21.23 -14.23 -22.90
C ALA A 1043 22.08 -15.31 -22.21
N ARG A 1044 21.51 -16.04 -21.25
CA ARG A 1044 22.19 -17.15 -20.58
C ARG A 1044 22.57 -18.26 -21.56
N ALA A 1045 21.66 -18.65 -22.45
CA ALA A 1045 21.91 -19.70 -23.43
C ALA A 1045 23.05 -19.34 -24.40
N ALA A 1046 23.19 -18.06 -24.75
CA ALA A 1046 24.20 -17.58 -25.68
C ALA A 1046 25.55 -17.25 -25.02
N LEU A 1047 25.55 -16.74 -23.79
CA LEU A 1047 26.71 -16.07 -23.17
C LEU A 1047 27.10 -16.64 -21.80
N GLY A 1048 26.31 -17.56 -21.24
CA GLY A 1048 26.44 -18.00 -19.85
C GLY A 1048 27.69 -18.79 -19.52
N GLU A 1049 28.40 -19.33 -20.51
CA GLU A 1049 29.69 -20.01 -20.31
C GLU A 1049 30.82 -19.00 -20.06
N ASP A 1050 30.84 -17.89 -20.81
CA ASP A 1050 31.95 -16.92 -20.80
C ASP A 1050 31.67 -15.67 -19.93
N GLN A 1051 30.39 -15.38 -19.67
CA GLN A 1051 29.96 -14.13 -19.05
C GLN A 1051 29.11 -14.36 -17.81
N VAL A 1052 29.03 -13.33 -16.96
CA VAL A 1052 28.04 -13.18 -15.89
C VAL A 1052 27.32 -11.85 -16.04
N LEU A 1053 26.03 -11.83 -15.68
CA LEU A 1053 25.17 -10.66 -15.76
C LEU A 1053 24.80 -10.16 -14.36
N LEU A 1054 25.33 -9.00 -13.99
CA LEU A 1054 24.92 -8.26 -12.81
C LEU A 1054 23.77 -7.34 -13.18
N VAL A 1055 22.61 -7.48 -12.55
CA VAL A 1055 21.46 -6.60 -12.77
C VAL A 1055 21.33 -5.64 -11.59
N ARG A 1056 21.45 -4.34 -11.88
CA ARG A 1056 21.28 -3.25 -10.91
C ARG A 1056 19.94 -2.57 -11.13
N GLY A 1057 18.92 -2.98 -10.38
CA GLY A 1057 17.66 -2.24 -10.30
C GLY A 1057 17.87 -0.86 -9.68
N HIS A 1058 17.11 0.14 -10.14
CA HIS A 1058 17.10 1.44 -9.48
C HIS A 1058 16.44 1.30 -8.11
N GLU A 1059 16.95 1.97 -7.08
CA GLU A 1059 16.47 1.84 -5.70
C GLU A 1059 15.00 2.22 -5.43
N VAL A 1060 14.33 2.92 -6.37
CA VAL A 1060 12.90 3.24 -6.26
C VAL A 1060 12.02 2.14 -6.89
N VAL A 1061 12.64 1.22 -7.63
CA VAL A 1061 12.00 0.02 -8.17
C VAL A 1061 11.81 -0.98 -7.05
N ARG A 1062 10.59 -1.50 -6.94
CA ARG A 1062 10.23 -2.53 -5.97
C ARG A 1062 9.90 -3.81 -6.73
N ALA A 1063 10.91 -4.61 -6.96
CA ALA A 1063 10.78 -5.93 -7.54
C ALA A 1063 12.00 -6.76 -7.18
N ARG A 1064 11.84 -8.08 -7.31
CA ARG A 1064 12.97 -9.01 -7.36
C ARG A 1064 13.46 -9.09 -8.81
N ILE A 1065 14.74 -9.34 -9.03
CA ILE A 1065 15.27 -9.63 -10.36
C ILE A 1065 14.98 -11.11 -10.72
N PRO A 1066 14.26 -11.39 -11.82
CA PRO A 1066 13.99 -12.77 -12.26
C PRO A 1066 15.28 -13.54 -12.51
N GLU A 1067 15.25 -14.87 -12.27
CA GLU A 1067 16.36 -15.79 -12.48
C GLU A 1067 17.67 -15.49 -11.70
N ALA A 1068 17.68 -14.50 -10.81
CA ALA A 1068 18.84 -14.20 -9.99
C ALA A 1068 19.25 -15.42 -9.13
N GLY A 1069 20.56 -15.70 -9.08
CA GLY A 1069 21.13 -16.86 -8.39
C GLY A 1069 21.26 -18.13 -9.26
N ASN A 1070 20.91 -18.08 -10.55
CA ASN A 1070 20.98 -19.24 -11.47
C ASN A 1070 22.40 -19.56 -11.99
N GLY A 1071 23.45 -18.89 -11.48
CA GLY A 1071 24.83 -19.01 -11.92
C GLY A 1071 25.23 -18.14 -13.12
N TYR A 1072 24.29 -17.40 -13.71
CA TYR A 1072 24.52 -16.40 -14.75
C TYR A 1072 24.04 -15.00 -14.33
N VAL A 1073 22.90 -14.90 -13.63
CA VAL A 1073 22.29 -13.62 -13.22
C VAL A 1073 22.50 -13.37 -11.73
N TRP A 1074 23.00 -12.18 -11.38
CA TRP A 1074 23.12 -11.68 -10.01
C TRP A 1074 22.26 -10.43 -9.81
N ASP A 1075 21.42 -10.41 -8.78
CA ASP A 1075 20.74 -9.19 -8.34
C ASP A 1075 21.69 -8.37 -7.46
N VAL A 1076 22.27 -7.31 -8.02
CA VAL A 1076 23.18 -6.41 -7.30
C VAL A 1076 22.49 -5.12 -6.87
N SER A 1077 21.16 -5.07 -6.82
CA SER A 1077 20.37 -3.86 -6.50
C SER A 1077 20.62 -3.32 -5.08
N THR A 1078 21.05 -4.18 -4.15
CA THR A 1078 21.35 -3.82 -2.75
C THR A 1078 22.82 -3.49 -2.49
N TYR A 1079 23.70 -3.62 -3.51
CA TYR A 1079 25.11 -3.27 -3.35
C TYR A 1079 25.26 -1.75 -3.03
N PRO A 1080 26.00 -1.32 -2.00
CA PRO A 1080 25.99 0.08 -1.56
C PRO A 1080 26.51 1.07 -2.59
N ASP A 1081 27.60 0.73 -3.27
CA ASP A 1081 28.36 1.67 -4.08
C ASP A 1081 28.36 1.29 -5.56
N MET A 1082 27.77 2.17 -6.38
CA MET A 1082 27.73 1.98 -7.83
C MET A 1082 29.13 2.05 -8.44
N ALA A 1083 30.04 2.87 -7.93
CA ALA A 1083 31.37 3.05 -8.51
C ALA A 1083 32.21 1.76 -8.42
N GLU A 1084 32.03 0.97 -7.35
CA GLU A 1084 32.66 -0.35 -7.21
C GLU A 1084 32.11 -1.37 -8.22
N LEU A 1085 30.80 -1.33 -8.52
CA LEU A 1085 30.20 -2.17 -9.57
C LEU A 1085 30.69 -1.76 -10.98
N LEU A 1086 30.80 -0.46 -11.23
CA LEU A 1086 31.35 0.06 -12.49
C LEU A 1086 32.81 -0.37 -12.67
N LEU A 1087 33.59 -0.44 -11.58
CA LEU A 1087 34.99 -0.84 -11.61
C LEU A 1087 35.18 -2.31 -12.03
N VAL A 1088 34.32 -3.22 -11.60
CA VAL A 1088 34.42 -4.66 -11.95
C VAL A 1088 33.80 -5.01 -13.30
N ALA A 1089 32.91 -4.16 -13.82
CA ALA A 1089 32.18 -4.42 -15.05
C ALA A 1089 33.04 -4.23 -16.30
N ASP A 1090 33.08 -5.24 -17.17
CA ASP A 1090 33.79 -5.23 -18.45
C ASP A 1090 32.98 -4.53 -19.56
N VAL A 1091 31.66 -4.44 -19.39
CA VAL A 1091 30.72 -3.73 -20.26
C VAL A 1091 29.53 -3.24 -19.44
N LEU A 1092 29.06 -2.03 -19.74
CA LEU A 1092 27.81 -1.49 -19.19
C LEU A 1092 26.70 -1.60 -20.22
N VAL A 1093 25.63 -2.32 -19.88
CA VAL A 1093 24.35 -2.24 -20.58
C VAL A 1093 23.45 -1.29 -19.79
N THR A 1094 22.89 -0.29 -20.45
CA THR A 1094 21.97 0.67 -19.82
C THR A 1094 21.03 1.27 -20.86
N ASP A 1095 20.21 2.25 -20.49
CA ASP A 1095 19.29 2.93 -21.40
C ASP A 1095 19.52 4.44 -21.38
N TYR A 1096 18.97 5.14 -20.38
CA TYR A 1096 19.00 6.59 -20.26
C TYR A 1096 19.66 7.00 -18.93
N SER A 1097 20.59 6.18 -18.42
CA SER A 1097 21.22 6.40 -17.11
C SER A 1097 22.34 7.43 -17.16
N ALA A 1098 22.46 8.21 -16.08
CA ALA A 1098 23.63 9.07 -15.84
C ALA A 1098 24.91 8.25 -15.58
N ALA A 1099 24.79 6.96 -15.22
CA ALA A 1099 25.93 6.08 -14.98
C ALA A 1099 26.86 5.92 -16.19
N VAL A 1100 26.37 6.22 -17.40
CA VAL A 1100 27.21 6.26 -18.61
C VAL A 1100 28.38 7.22 -18.41
N PHE A 1101 28.13 8.44 -17.91
CA PHE A 1101 29.19 9.44 -17.76
C PHE A 1101 30.28 8.99 -16.78
N ASP A 1102 29.91 8.25 -15.74
CA ASP A 1102 30.87 7.69 -14.79
C ASP A 1102 31.65 6.52 -15.41
N PHE A 1103 30.96 5.61 -16.12
CA PHE A 1103 31.56 4.41 -16.70
C PHE A 1103 32.53 4.72 -17.85
N MET A 1104 32.33 5.82 -18.57
CA MET A 1104 33.24 6.26 -19.64
C MET A 1104 34.68 6.48 -19.16
N ASN A 1105 34.88 6.71 -17.85
CA ASN A 1105 36.21 6.83 -17.25
C ASN A 1105 36.99 5.50 -17.20
N THR A 1106 36.31 4.36 -17.35
CA THR A 1106 36.94 3.02 -17.36
C THR A 1106 37.63 2.68 -18.68
N GLY A 1107 37.26 3.32 -19.78
CA GLY A 1107 37.71 2.96 -21.13
C GLY A 1107 37.05 1.71 -21.72
N ARG A 1108 35.99 1.20 -21.09
CA ARG A 1108 35.26 -0.03 -21.49
C ARG A 1108 33.96 0.28 -22.25
N PRO A 1109 33.47 -0.64 -23.12
CA PRO A 1109 32.32 -0.39 -24.00
C PRO A 1109 30.99 -0.23 -23.24
N VAL A 1110 30.08 0.55 -23.82
CA VAL A 1110 28.70 0.76 -23.34
C VAL A 1110 27.72 0.33 -24.42
N LEU A 1111 26.66 -0.38 -24.04
CA LEU A 1111 25.54 -0.75 -24.91
C LEU A 1111 24.26 -0.08 -24.41
N PHE A 1112 23.49 0.53 -25.31
CA PHE A 1112 22.25 1.21 -24.96
C PHE A 1112 21.04 0.39 -25.39
N PHE A 1113 20.35 -0.23 -24.44
CA PHE A 1113 19.12 -0.97 -24.71
C PHE A 1113 17.90 -0.04 -24.63
N THR A 1114 17.58 0.60 -25.75
CA THR A 1114 16.59 1.69 -25.87
C THR A 1114 15.29 1.22 -26.53
N TYR A 1115 14.69 0.15 -25.99
CA TYR A 1115 13.45 -0.45 -26.50
C TYR A 1115 12.25 0.51 -26.52
N ASP A 1116 12.28 1.56 -25.71
CA ASP A 1116 11.21 2.55 -25.53
C ASP A 1116 11.65 3.99 -25.84
N LEU A 1117 12.66 4.19 -26.70
CA LEU A 1117 13.32 5.48 -26.91
C LEU A 1117 12.37 6.64 -27.20
N GLU A 1118 11.47 6.46 -28.16
CA GLU A 1118 10.50 7.48 -28.55
C GLU A 1118 9.55 7.78 -27.38
N HIS A 1119 9.05 6.75 -26.70
CA HIS A 1119 8.20 6.93 -25.54
C HIS A 1119 8.92 7.67 -24.40
N TYR A 1120 10.16 7.30 -24.10
CA TYR A 1120 10.94 7.91 -23.03
C TYR A 1120 11.27 9.38 -23.30
N ARG A 1121 11.71 9.69 -24.53
CA ARG A 1121 12.02 11.05 -24.98
C ARG A 1121 10.78 11.91 -25.04
N ASP A 1122 9.72 11.40 -25.66
CA ASP A 1122 8.58 12.21 -26.08
C ASP A 1122 7.43 12.18 -25.10
N ASN A 1123 7.42 11.31 -24.08
CA ASN A 1123 6.32 11.20 -23.11
C ASN A 1123 6.74 11.17 -21.64
N LEU A 1124 7.94 10.69 -21.29
CA LEU A 1124 8.37 10.56 -19.89
C LEU A 1124 9.19 11.77 -19.41
N ARG A 1125 10.48 11.87 -19.78
CA ARG A 1125 11.40 12.89 -19.23
C ARG A 1125 12.01 13.84 -20.26
N GLY A 1126 12.17 13.39 -21.50
CA GLY A 1126 13.04 14.07 -22.46
C GLY A 1126 14.52 14.07 -22.04
N PHE A 1127 15.37 14.63 -22.90
CA PHE A 1127 16.83 14.62 -22.72
C PHE A 1127 17.42 16.04 -22.71
N SER A 1128 18.52 16.17 -21.96
CA SER A 1128 19.40 17.34 -21.95
C SER A 1128 20.51 17.22 -23.00
N LEU A 1129 20.78 15.99 -23.46
CA LEU A 1129 21.72 15.63 -24.50
C LEU A 1129 20.99 14.90 -25.63
N ASP A 1130 21.33 15.18 -26.89
CA ASP A 1130 20.87 14.39 -28.02
C ASP A 1130 21.58 13.02 -28.05
N LEU A 1131 20.99 12.06 -27.34
CA LEU A 1131 21.54 10.71 -27.21
C LEU A 1131 21.66 10.00 -28.58
N GLN A 1132 20.72 10.21 -29.50
CA GLN A 1132 20.74 9.56 -30.81
C GLN A 1132 21.97 9.98 -31.63
N ALA A 1133 22.30 11.27 -31.60
CA ALA A 1133 23.45 11.79 -32.33
C ALA A 1133 24.79 11.54 -31.62
N LYS A 1134 24.79 11.44 -30.28
CA LYS A 1134 26.01 11.50 -29.46
C LYS A 1134 26.35 10.22 -28.71
N ALA A 1135 25.57 9.15 -28.81
CA ALA A 1135 25.83 7.92 -28.05
C ALA A 1135 27.26 7.37 -28.28
N PRO A 1136 28.00 7.05 -27.19
CA PRO A 1136 29.35 6.44 -27.26
C PRO A 1136 29.32 4.94 -27.57
N GLY A 1137 28.14 4.38 -27.83
CA GLY A 1137 27.91 2.97 -28.11
C GLY A 1137 26.63 2.78 -28.93
N PRO A 1138 26.30 1.55 -29.34
CA PRO A 1138 25.14 1.28 -30.17
C PRO A 1138 23.82 1.46 -29.40
N LEU A 1139 22.81 2.00 -30.09
CA LEU A 1139 21.42 2.03 -29.64
C LEU A 1139 20.70 0.79 -30.18
N LEU A 1140 20.28 -0.09 -29.28
CA LEU A 1140 19.73 -1.41 -29.56
C LEU A 1140 18.27 -1.41 -29.12
N ALA A 1141 17.35 -1.77 -30.00
CA ALA A 1141 15.90 -1.73 -29.74
C ALA A 1141 15.37 -3.06 -29.18
N THR A 1142 16.08 -4.17 -29.41
CA THR A 1142 15.62 -5.50 -29.02
C THR A 1142 16.61 -6.26 -28.15
N SER A 1143 16.11 -7.18 -27.33
CA SER A 1143 16.97 -8.07 -26.51
C SER A 1143 17.94 -8.88 -27.38
N ALA A 1144 17.52 -9.34 -28.55
CA ALA A 1144 18.36 -10.12 -29.46
C ALA A 1144 19.58 -9.32 -29.95
N GLU A 1145 19.40 -8.03 -30.25
CA GLU A 1145 20.49 -7.13 -30.63
C GLU A 1145 21.48 -6.91 -29.48
N VAL A 1146 20.99 -6.80 -28.23
CA VAL A 1146 21.85 -6.70 -27.04
C VAL A 1146 22.70 -7.96 -26.88
N VAL A 1147 22.08 -9.14 -26.95
CA VAL A 1147 22.79 -10.42 -26.82
C VAL A 1147 23.82 -10.59 -27.94
N ALA A 1148 23.48 -10.22 -29.17
CA ALA A 1148 24.42 -10.27 -30.30
C ALA A 1148 25.62 -9.33 -30.11
N ALA A 1149 25.39 -8.10 -29.63
CA ALA A 1149 26.45 -7.13 -29.36
C ALA A 1149 27.37 -7.58 -28.21
N LEU A 1150 26.81 -8.20 -27.17
CA LEU A 1150 27.59 -8.79 -26.07
C LEU A 1150 28.45 -9.99 -26.51
N GLY A 1151 28.03 -10.73 -27.54
CA GLY A 1151 28.79 -11.84 -28.11
C GLY A 1151 30.00 -11.42 -28.97
N ASP A 1152 30.08 -10.16 -29.41
CA ASP A 1152 31.19 -9.62 -30.22
C ASP A 1152 31.58 -8.20 -29.78
N LEU A 1153 31.90 -8.07 -28.49
CA LEU A 1153 32.35 -6.79 -27.93
C LEU A 1153 33.59 -6.20 -28.60
N PRO A 1154 34.63 -6.97 -28.99
CA PRO A 1154 35.79 -6.41 -29.69
C PRO A 1154 35.42 -5.64 -30.96
N LYS A 1155 34.43 -6.14 -31.73
CA LYS A 1155 33.91 -5.43 -32.90
C LYS A 1155 33.21 -4.13 -32.51
N VAL A 1156 32.35 -4.16 -31.49
CA VAL A 1156 31.66 -2.96 -31.01
C VAL A 1156 32.65 -1.91 -30.53
N THR A 1157 33.67 -2.31 -29.77
CA THR A 1157 34.74 -1.42 -29.29
C THR A 1157 35.48 -0.76 -30.44
N ALA A 1158 35.82 -1.52 -31.49
CA ALA A 1158 36.50 -0.97 -32.66
C ALA A 1158 35.61 0.01 -33.46
N GLU A 1159 34.33 -0.31 -33.64
CA GLU A 1159 33.38 0.51 -34.40
C GLU A 1159 33.06 1.85 -33.70
N TYR A 1160 33.03 1.87 -32.36
CA TYR A 1160 32.65 3.04 -31.59
C TYR A 1160 33.82 3.79 -30.95
N ALA A 1161 35.08 3.39 -31.20
CA ALA A 1161 36.26 3.98 -30.57
C ALA A 1161 36.33 5.52 -30.67
N ASP A 1162 36.09 6.08 -31.87
CA ASP A 1162 36.13 7.53 -32.10
C ASP A 1162 34.98 8.26 -31.38
N LYS A 1163 33.76 7.70 -31.41
CA LYS A 1163 32.60 8.26 -30.70
C LYS A 1163 32.79 8.19 -29.19
N TYR A 1164 33.38 7.11 -28.70
CA TYR A 1164 33.71 6.94 -27.29
C TYR A 1164 34.70 8.00 -26.82
N ALA A 1165 35.80 8.18 -27.55
CA ALA A 1165 36.81 9.19 -27.25
C ALA A 1165 36.22 10.60 -27.26
N ALA A 1166 35.45 10.94 -28.29
CA ALA A 1166 34.78 12.25 -28.40
C ALA A 1166 33.76 12.49 -27.28
N PHE A 1167 33.00 11.47 -26.87
CA PHE A 1167 32.08 11.58 -25.74
C PHE A 1167 32.81 11.83 -24.43
N ARG A 1168 33.88 11.07 -24.16
CA ARG A 1168 34.69 11.25 -22.95
C ARG A 1168 35.31 12.64 -22.88
N GLU A 1169 35.86 13.13 -23.98
CA GLU A 1169 36.43 14.48 -24.07
C GLU A 1169 35.36 15.57 -23.85
N ALA A 1170 34.14 15.36 -24.33
CA ALA A 1170 33.08 16.38 -24.23
C ALA A 1170 32.36 16.39 -22.87
N TYR A 1171 32.22 15.23 -22.21
CA TYR A 1171 31.29 15.07 -21.08
C TYR A 1171 31.91 14.51 -19.80
N CYS A 1172 33.18 14.09 -19.83
CA CYS A 1172 33.93 13.51 -18.70
C CYS A 1172 35.32 14.17 -18.54
N ASP A 1173 35.45 15.44 -18.94
CA ASP A 1173 36.74 16.13 -19.10
C ASP A 1173 37.49 16.47 -17.81
N LEU A 1174 36.84 16.30 -16.66
CA LEU A 1174 37.35 16.71 -15.34
C LEU A 1174 37.63 15.55 -14.38
N ASP A 1175 37.24 14.32 -14.71
CA ASP A 1175 37.50 13.15 -13.86
C ASP A 1175 38.94 12.65 -14.09
N ASP A 1176 39.79 12.78 -13.08
CA ASP A 1176 41.23 12.47 -13.14
C ASP A 1176 41.78 11.78 -11.87
N GLY A 1177 40.90 11.38 -10.94
CA GLY A 1177 41.29 10.82 -9.65
C GLY A 1177 41.58 11.84 -8.55
N GLY A 1178 41.43 13.14 -8.83
CA GLY A 1178 41.65 14.24 -7.88
C GLY A 1178 40.39 15.02 -7.51
N ALA A 1179 39.19 14.55 -7.85
CA ALA A 1179 37.96 15.32 -7.68
C ALA A 1179 37.61 15.53 -6.19
N ALA A 1180 37.74 14.51 -5.35
CA ALA A 1180 37.52 14.61 -3.91
C ALA A 1180 38.44 15.64 -3.26
N ALA A 1181 39.71 15.69 -3.66
CA ALA A 1181 40.68 16.66 -3.15
C ALA A 1181 40.30 18.10 -3.52
N ARG A 1182 39.94 18.36 -4.79
CA ARG A 1182 39.47 19.68 -5.24
C ARG A 1182 38.20 20.14 -4.52
N VAL A 1183 37.26 19.20 -4.32
CA VAL A 1183 36.01 19.48 -3.61
C VAL A 1183 36.28 19.75 -2.12
N ALA A 1184 37.16 18.99 -1.47
CA ALA A 1184 37.55 19.23 -0.09
C ALA A 1184 38.25 20.60 0.09
N ASP A 1185 39.13 20.99 -0.83
CA ASP A 1185 39.76 22.31 -0.83
C ASP A 1185 38.72 23.44 -0.92
N ALA A 1186 37.78 23.32 -1.86
CA ALA A 1186 36.72 24.30 -2.03
C ALA A 1186 35.76 24.36 -0.82
N LEU A 1187 35.46 23.21 -0.22
CA LEU A 1187 34.61 23.12 0.97
C LEU A 1187 35.24 23.85 2.16
N LEU A 1188 36.53 23.61 2.41
CA LEU A 1188 37.26 24.22 3.53
C LEU A 1188 37.47 25.73 3.31
N ALA A 1189 37.84 26.14 2.11
CA ALA A 1189 38.04 27.55 1.77
C ALA A 1189 36.75 28.39 1.87
N GLU A 1190 35.59 27.80 1.60
CA GLU A 1190 34.29 28.47 1.78
C GLU A 1190 33.90 28.58 3.28
N GLY A 1191 34.53 27.79 4.15
CA GLY A 1191 34.28 27.78 5.58
C GLY A 1191 35.27 28.61 6.42
N GLU A 1192 36.34 29.12 5.81
CA GLU A 1192 37.27 30.10 6.39
C GLU A 1192 36.72 31.52 6.22
#